data_AF-A0A2R6NY88-F1
#
_entry.id   AF-A0A2R6NY88-F1
#
_cell.length_a   1.000
_cell.length_b   1.000
_cell.length_c   1.000
_cell.angle_alpha   90.00
_cell.angle_beta   90.00
_cell.angle_gamma   90.00
#
_symmetry.space_group_name_H-M   'P 1'
#
loop_
_entity.id
_entity.type
_entity.pdbx_description
1 polymer ?
#
loop_
_entity_poly.entity_id
_entity_poly.type
_entity_poly.pdbx_seq_one_letter_code
_entity_poly.pdbx_strand_id
1 'polypeptide(L)'
;MAERIAADPNLTPQPDFEGPSYHNLREALVQAGFTQDAAITSFRQAWEQEQDHRKQLWAQQVEADAAAEAAARAAQALTAQEELEELRKESDKKKVKFAPFHFDEGLSGDYRPAISPYAFRKVEQKEHVELWYFTPEGTDEAKRKLYSVSEETFTIAKLEDGLGLRPATAHNHSSKAKPDSELSFQDFSLGWRRYLQTALDCKWPHPLVDMLGRFFSAIADHGFRDREPRPLGEQALMLYVQDARIKWHTIEKQERRCINLNPIAPDLLATCWQTVLDKHGEKALASRVECNKESRKLPPESKVPPEGESRRGILLPQSAKDLSALVNARSLVPLEEIVGLHLPCVVQIDEQRVASQALIIPNLFETPPTLRSFDRSAPYVLEDTRMKSRSARQQLSGAVKERQDAVVTRVSELSIQTVSSCAPTGKERSDAPRKDSGTTMNALDAENPRMEPQNALSLRRLKAFTPLIPDAWQRLLIECNLTERYPNIPQGLRTGFRVGIIPILVTHTPRNSSSLIQFASSFEATVAREFTSNRYLGPFSCSKLESLIGPFQSSPLSLIPKPHKPNVMRLVQNFSFPRSPSVNYASINSNILSDDFPCTWTPFKAFCAIVCQLPPGTQAMVRDVAEAYRIIPLHQSQWPGTVVRLSDEDSFAVDTQTAFGIASGAGIFGHTGDGSADIFRRKGIGPLTKWVDDFVFFRILLKHLFKFNEYRKERCLSVRKNGGRIHSGGRILFKGETWQDGYTEEFDEDFETPIADLSKSSPRSSEEQLFSCNKDDIDNLSQQLGIPWQLEKDSTWSSTVIFTGFCWDLQKKIVSLTSAKRDKYLAAISEWEKSRAHTLQEVQKLFGKLLHASLIVPAGRAYLTSLERMLSIYHEQPFKPRTPPRSTNQDLQWWKYTLERASLSRQIPAPRTIQDLAAYSDASSSVGIGISIAGRWRAWRLLEGWKSEGRDIGWAEAVGFEFLVRTILLISPDSGPFRVFGDNQGVVEGWGNGRSRNQQVNFIFRRVHELVEASGRAVHARYVPSLSNPADGPSRGIFPSSNLLLPPIPIPPELRPFVVDCLFAQSQLLLSSHESTAPLPKPTRTAGRSRAARSYLAGCRKEEDGIIRAEFTQQE
;
A
#
# COMPACT_ATOMS: atom_id res chain seq x y z
N MET A 1 42.38 -16.11 -35.54
CA MET A 1 41.53 -17.26 -35.14
C MET A 1 42.06 -18.46 -35.92
N ALA A 2 42.05 -19.67 -35.37
CA ALA A 2 42.22 -20.87 -36.19
C ALA A 2 40.96 -21.06 -37.05
N GLU A 3 41.08 -21.72 -38.20
CA GLU A 3 39.90 -22.14 -38.97
C GLU A 3 39.15 -23.23 -38.19
N ARG A 4 37.83 -23.08 -38.10
CA ARG A 4 36.97 -23.97 -37.32
C ARG A 4 36.37 -25.02 -38.24
N ILE A 5 36.50 -26.30 -37.89
CA ILE A 5 35.94 -27.39 -38.69
C ILE A 5 34.42 -27.36 -38.54
N ALA A 6 33.71 -27.27 -39.67
CA ALA A 6 32.27 -27.02 -39.74
C ALA A 6 31.40 -28.29 -39.79
N ALA A 7 31.99 -29.47 -40.01
CA ALA A 7 31.30 -30.75 -40.09
C ALA A 7 32.23 -31.89 -39.61
N ASP A 8 31.67 -32.90 -38.96
CA ASP A 8 32.43 -33.98 -38.32
C ASP A 8 33.24 -34.81 -39.35
N PRO A 9 34.59 -34.82 -39.29
CA PRO A 9 35.42 -35.58 -40.21
C PRO A 9 35.26 -37.10 -40.06
N ASN A 10 34.77 -37.60 -38.91
CA ASN A 10 34.49 -39.02 -38.71
C ASN A 10 33.32 -39.52 -39.58
N LEU A 11 32.50 -38.61 -40.12
CA LEU A 11 31.39 -38.92 -41.04
C LEU A 11 31.78 -38.75 -42.52
N THR A 12 33.06 -38.46 -42.82
CA THR A 12 33.54 -38.29 -44.20
C THR A 12 33.97 -39.64 -44.80
N PRO A 13 33.29 -40.19 -45.83
CA PRO A 13 33.68 -41.44 -46.46
C PRO A 13 34.96 -41.29 -47.30
N GLN A 14 35.71 -42.39 -47.46
CA GLN A 14 36.89 -42.43 -48.33
C GLN A 14 36.50 -42.24 -49.80
N PRO A 15 37.15 -41.34 -50.55
CA PRO A 15 36.95 -41.20 -51.99
C PRO A 15 37.30 -42.48 -52.75
N ASP A 16 36.57 -42.73 -53.83
CA ASP A 16 36.91 -43.78 -54.78
C ASP A 16 38.10 -43.34 -55.66
N PHE A 17 39.31 -43.71 -55.22
CA PHE A 17 40.57 -43.49 -55.95
C PHE A 17 40.75 -44.40 -57.18
N GLU A 18 39.93 -45.44 -57.33
CA GLU A 18 39.89 -46.33 -58.50
C GLU A 18 38.93 -45.80 -59.58
N GLY A 19 38.03 -44.89 -59.21
CA GLY A 19 37.10 -44.18 -60.08
C GLY A 19 37.74 -43.19 -61.06
N PRO A 20 36.95 -42.70 -62.04
CA PRO A 20 37.44 -41.89 -63.15
C PRO A 20 38.00 -40.53 -62.70
N SER A 21 37.49 -39.96 -61.62
CA SER A 21 37.93 -38.66 -61.08
C SER A 21 39.42 -38.58 -60.73
N TYR A 22 40.05 -39.73 -60.44
CA TYR A 22 41.47 -39.84 -60.09
C TYR A 22 42.32 -40.50 -61.21
N HIS A 23 41.75 -40.74 -62.39
CA HIS A 23 42.46 -41.39 -63.50
C HIS A 23 43.70 -40.59 -63.93
N ASN A 24 43.55 -39.30 -64.25
CA ASN A 24 44.65 -38.43 -64.69
C ASN A 24 45.78 -38.31 -63.64
N LEU A 25 45.43 -38.35 -62.35
CA LEU A 25 46.39 -38.30 -61.24
C LEU A 25 47.15 -39.62 -61.07
N ARG A 26 46.49 -40.76 -61.29
CA ARG A 26 47.15 -42.08 -61.37
C ARG A 26 48.09 -42.16 -62.58
N GLU A 27 47.66 -41.73 -63.76
CA GLU A 27 48.49 -41.70 -64.97
C GLU A 27 49.77 -40.88 -64.77
N ALA A 28 49.68 -39.69 -64.15
CA ALA A 28 50.84 -38.85 -63.86
C ALA A 28 51.86 -39.55 -62.92
N LEU A 29 51.40 -40.29 -61.90
CA LEU A 29 52.28 -41.09 -61.04
C LEU A 29 52.86 -42.31 -61.76
N VAL A 30 52.11 -42.94 -62.67
CA VAL A 30 52.61 -44.05 -63.49
C VAL A 30 53.69 -43.58 -64.47
N GLN A 31 53.53 -42.40 -65.08
CA GLN A 31 54.57 -41.76 -65.89
C GLN A 31 55.81 -41.37 -65.06
N ALA A 32 55.64 -41.11 -63.76
CA ALA A 32 56.74 -40.91 -62.82
C ALA A 32 57.38 -42.23 -62.29
N GLY A 33 56.97 -43.39 -62.79
CA GLY A 33 57.59 -44.70 -62.50
C GLY A 33 56.92 -45.53 -61.41
N PHE A 34 55.75 -45.13 -60.91
CA PHE A 34 54.96 -45.93 -59.95
C PHE A 34 54.06 -46.95 -60.66
N THR A 35 53.64 -48.02 -59.99
CA THR A 35 52.55 -48.89 -60.47
C THR A 35 51.19 -48.26 -60.19
N GLN A 36 50.13 -48.68 -60.90
CA GLN A 36 48.75 -48.27 -60.62
C GLN A 36 48.39 -48.50 -59.14
N ASP A 37 48.72 -49.68 -58.60
CA ASP A 37 48.41 -50.05 -57.21
C ASP A 37 49.20 -49.21 -56.18
N ALA A 38 50.45 -48.86 -56.49
CA ALA A 38 51.25 -47.97 -55.66
C ALA A 38 50.72 -46.54 -55.68
N ALA A 39 50.24 -46.05 -56.83
CA ALA A 39 49.58 -44.75 -56.94
C ALA A 39 48.28 -44.70 -56.13
N ILE A 40 47.42 -45.72 -56.24
CA ILE A 40 46.18 -45.84 -55.45
C ILE A 40 46.49 -45.90 -53.95
N THR A 41 47.49 -46.68 -53.55
CA THR A 41 47.93 -46.80 -52.15
C THR A 41 48.45 -45.48 -51.60
N SER A 42 49.24 -44.73 -52.39
CA SER A 42 49.73 -43.39 -52.03
C SER A 42 48.58 -42.39 -51.83
N PHE A 43 47.55 -42.41 -52.68
CA PHE A 43 46.37 -41.55 -52.49
C PHE A 43 45.53 -41.92 -51.26
N ARG A 44 45.36 -43.22 -50.97
CA ARG A 44 44.69 -43.69 -49.75
C ARG A 44 45.44 -43.22 -48.50
N GLN A 45 46.77 -43.42 -48.45
CA GLN A 45 47.61 -43.00 -47.32
C GLN A 45 47.62 -41.47 -47.12
N ALA A 46 47.72 -40.68 -48.19
CA ALA A 46 47.69 -39.23 -48.10
C ALA A 46 46.33 -38.71 -47.58
N TRP A 47 45.23 -39.33 -48.02
CA TRP A 47 43.89 -38.99 -47.52
C TRP A 47 43.67 -39.42 -46.06
N GLU A 48 44.17 -40.60 -45.67
CA GLU A 48 44.10 -41.09 -44.29
C GLU A 48 44.85 -40.15 -43.32
N GLN A 49 46.05 -39.70 -43.69
CA GLN A 49 46.83 -38.72 -42.92
C GLN A 49 46.09 -37.38 -42.75
N GLU A 50 45.50 -36.85 -43.82
CA GLU A 50 44.71 -35.61 -43.77
C GLU A 50 43.44 -35.79 -42.91
N GLN A 51 42.71 -36.90 -43.06
CA GLN A 51 41.53 -37.13 -42.21
C GLN A 51 41.88 -37.30 -40.74
N ASP A 52 42.97 -37.98 -40.40
CA ASP A 52 43.38 -38.15 -39.01
C ASP A 52 43.85 -36.83 -38.40
N HIS A 53 44.50 -35.95 -39.17
CA HIS A 53 44.76 -34.58 -38.74
C HIS A 53 43.46 -33.79 -38.49
N ARG A 54 42.49 -33.85 -39.41
CA ARG A 54 41.17 -33.22 -39.25
C ARG A 54 40.40 -33.77 -38.05
N LYS A 55 40.46 -35.08 -37.78
CA LYS A 55 39.86 -35.71 -36.58
C LYS A 55 40.51 -35.23 -35.29
N GLN A 56 41.84 -35.06 -35.26
CA GLN A 56 42.55 -34.51 -34.10
C GLN A 56 42.13 -33.06 -33.82
N LEU A 57 42.04 -32.23 -34.86
CA LEU A 57 41.56 -30.84 -34.75
C LEU A 57 40.08 -30.78 -34.31
N TRP A 58 39.23 -31.67 -34.82
CA TRP A 58 37.83 -31.79 -34.40
C TRP A 58 37.69 -32.24 -32.94
N ALA A 59 38.50 -33.19 -32.47
CA ALA A 59 38.53 -33.62 -31.08
C ALA A 59 38.96 -32.47 -30.14
N GLN A 60 40.02 -31.73 -30.50
CA GLN A 60 40.46 -30.55 -29.78
C GLN A 60 39.39 -29.44 -29.77
N GLN A 61 38.68 -29.25 -30.88
CA GLN A 61 37.57 -28.31 -30.98
C GLN A 61 36.40 -28.70 -30.05
N VAL A 62 36.00 -29.97 -30.05
CA VAL A 62 34.91 -30.49 -29.18
C VAL A 62 35.31 -30.41 -27.70
N GLU A 63 36.57 -30.71 -27.35
CA GLU A 63 37.07 -30.57 -25.98
C GLU A 63 37.13 -29.11 -25.54
N ALA A 64 37.58 -28.19 -26.41
CA ALA A 64 37.59 -26.76 -26.14
C ALA A 64 36.18 -26.17 -26.02
N ASP A 65 35.23 -26.60 -26.87
CA ASP A 65 33.82 -26.20 -26.78
C ASP A 65 33.17 -26.73 -25.51
N ALA A 66 33.42 -27.99 -25.13
CA ALA A 66 32.93 -28.57 -23.88
C ALA A 66 33.55 -27.90 -22.64
N ALA A 67 34.83 -27.53 -22.68
CA ALA A 67 35.50 -26.76 -21.63
C ALA A 67 34.96 -25.33 -21.53
N ALA A 68 34.69 -24.67 -22.66
CA ALA A 68 34.06 -23.35 -22.70
C ALA A 68 32.61 -23.40 -22.18
N GLU A 69 31.84 -24.43 -22.52
CA GLU A 69 30.49 -24.61 -22.00
C GLU A 69 30.50 -24.97 -20.51
N ALA A 70 31.44 -25.80 -20.05
CA ALA A 70 31.64 -26.08 -18.62
C ALA A 70 32.04 -24.83 -17.85
N ALA A 71 32.92 -23.98 -18.41
CA ALA A 71 33.29 -22.69 -17.84
C ALA A 71 32.11 -21.71 -17.85
N ALA A 72 31.27 -21.70 -18.89
CA ALA A 72 30.06 -20.88 -18.95
C ALA A 72 29.00 -21.34 -17.93
N ARG A 73 28.81 -22.66 -17.76
CA ARG A 73 27.95 -23.23 -16.71
C ARG A 73 28.51 -22.97 -15.32
N ALA A 74 29.83 -23.03 -15.12
CA ALA A 74 30.48 -22.72 -13.85
C ALA A 74 30.39 -21.22 -13.53
N ALA A 75 30.55 -20.33 -14.52
CA ALA A 75 30.31 -18.90 -14.38
C ALA A 75 28.84 -18.62 -14.07
N GLN A 76 27.88 -19.23 -14.79
CA GLN A 76 26.46 -19.13 -14.46
C GLN A 76 26.12 -19.70 -13.08
N ALA A 77 26.78 -20.77 -12.65
CA ALA A 77 26.60 -21.33 -11.30
C ALA A 77 27.21 -20.41 -10.22
N LEU A 78 28.33 -19.76 -10.49
CA LEU A 78 28.94 -18.76 -9.61
C LEU A 78 28.07 -17.51 -9.54
N THR A 79 27.64 -16.94 -10.68
CA THR A 79 26.70 -15.82 -10.71
C THR A 79 25.36 -16.19 -10.07
N ALA A 80 24.86 -17.42 -10.25
CA ALA A 80 23.67 -17.89 -9.55
C ALA A 80 23.91 -18.15 -8.06
N GLN A 81 25.13 -18.47 -7.62
CA GLN A 81 25.49 -18.50 -6.20
C GLN A 81 25.61 -17.09 -5.62
N GLU A 82 26.18 -16.13 -6.36
CA GLU A 82 26.29 -14.72 -5.98
C GLU A 82 24.91 -14.05 -5.96
N GLU A 83 24.04 -14.34 -6.94
CA GLU A 83 22.63 -13.96 -6.93
C GLU A 83 21.86 -14.68 -5.81
N LEU A 84 22.11 -15.97 -5.54
CA LEU A 84 21.48 -16.67 -4.41
C LEU A 84 22.02 -16.19 -3.06
N GLU A 85 23.24 -15.64 -3.02
CA GLU A 85 23.90 -15.09 -1.83
C GLU A 85 23.48 -13.63 -1.59
N GLU A 86 23.33 -12.80 -2.63
CA GLU A 86 22.65 -11.50 -2.54
C GLU A 86 21.15 -11.68 -2.30
N LEU A 87 20.47 -12.67 -2.88
CA LEU A 87 19.11 -13.05 -2.50
C LEU A 87 19.07 -13.63 -1.09
N ARG A 88 20.13 -14.28 -0.58
CA ARG A 88 20.23 -14.64 0.85
C ARG A 88 20.36 -13.41 1.71
N LYS A 89 21.28 -12.49 1.41
CA LYS A 89 21.50 -11.22 2.14
C LYS A 89 20.25 -10.32 2.06
N GLU A 90 19.60 -10.21 0.92
CA GLU A 90 18.28 -9.59 0.74
C GLU A 90 17.22 -10.31 1.54
N SER A 91 17.14 -11.64 1.48
CA SER A 91 16.18 -12.41 2.28
C SER A 91 16.48 -12.31 3.77
N ASP A 92 17.71 -12.06 4.20
CA ASP A 92 18.07 -11.85 5.61
C ASP A 92 17.93 -10.38 6.04
N LYS A 93 17.81 -9.45 5.08
CA LYS A 93 17.32 -8.07 5.27
C LYS A 93 15.78 -7.97 5.22
N LYS A 94 15.11 -8.88 4.51
CA LYS A 94 13.64 -8.89 4.24
C LYS A 94 12.85 -9.93 5.02
N LYS A 95 13.49 -10.99 5.55
CA LYS A 95 12.91 -11.85 6.59
C LYS A 95 12.80 -11.02 7.85
N VAL A 96 11.58 -10.98 8.40
CA VAL A 96 11.46 -10.99 9.85
C VAL A 96 12.11 -12.30 10.31
N LYS A 97 13.32 -12.22 10.90
CA LYS A 97 13.92 -13.34 11.62
C LYS A 97 13.10 -13.56 12.89
N PHE A 98 12.01 -14.32 12.76
CA PHE A 98 11.43 -15.01 13.90
C PHE A 98 12.52 -15.91 14.50
N ALA A 99 12.61 -15.93 15.83
CA ALA A 99 13.37 -16.96 16.52
C ALA A 99 12.80 -18.35 16.18
N PRO A 100 13.58 -19.44 16.33
CA PRO A 100 13.04 -20.78 16.22
C PRO A 100 11.85 -20.95 17.18
N PHE A 101 10.81 -21.66 16.75
CA PHE A 101 9.62 -21.86 17.56
C PHE A 101 9.88 -22.93 18.63
N HIS A 102 10.50 -22.51 19.74
CA HIS A 102 10.71 -23.35 20.91
C HIS A 102 9.38 -23.53 21.64
N PHE A 103 8.74 -24.68 21.45
CA PHE A 103 7.40 -24.98 21.99
C PHE A 103 7.34 -25.00 23.54
N ASP A 104 8.50 -25.09 24.20
CA ASP A 104 8.63 -25.21 25.66
C ASP A 104 8.95 -23.88 26.38
N GLU A 105 9.19 -22.78 25.64
CA GLU A 105 9.50 -21.47 26.23
C GLU A 105 8.26 -20.56 26.35
N GLY A 106 7.83 -20.30 27.59
CA GLY A 106 6.75 -19.36 27.89
C GLY A 106 7.15 -17.89 27.76
N LEU A 107 6.16 -17.00 27.61
CA LEU A 107 6.33 -15.54 27.52
C LEU A 107 7.16 -14.99 28.69
N SER A 108 8.41 -14.57 28.40
CA SER A 108 9.21 -13.77 29.33
C SER A 108 8.68 -12.33 29.41
N GLY A 109 8.79 -11.72 30.59
CA GLY A 109 8.10 -10.46 30.91
C GLY A 109 8.68 -9.18 30.28
N ASP A 110 9.65 -9.30 29.38
CA ASP A 110 10.55 -8.22 28.94
C ASP A 110 9.92 -7.27 27.89
N TYR A 111 8.69 -6.79 28.12
CA TYR A 111 8.07 -5.75 27.31
C TYR A 111 8.74 -4.38 27.52
N ARG A 112 9.77 -4.10 26.73
CA ARG A 112 10.53 -2.84 26.77
C ARG A 112 9.70 -1.68 26.17
N PRO A 113 9.37 -0.61 26.92
CA PRO A 113 8.59 0.51 26.40
C PRO A 113 9.36 1.28 25.32
N ALA A 114 8.72 1.54 24.16
CA ALA A 114 9.35 2.25 23.07
C ALA A 114 9.86 3.66 23.47
N ILE A 115 11.10 3.95 23.08
CA ILE A 115 11.84 5.20 23.33
C ILE A 115 11.84 6.05 22.06
N SER A 116 12.01 7.37 22.18
CA SER A 116 12.08 8.28 21.02
C SER A 116 13.27 7.94 20.12
N PRO A 117 13.09 7.80 18.78
CA PRO A 117 14.20 7.57 17.85
C PRO A 117 15.30 8.64 17.92
N TYR A 118 14.93 9.89 18.22
CA TYR A 118 15.89 10.97 18.50
C TYR A 118 16.77 10.65 19.73
N ALA A 119 16.15 10.21 20.83
CA ALA A 119 16.85 9.93 22.08
C ALA A 119 17.69 8.65 22.02
N PHE A 120 17.17 7.60 21.38
CA PHE A 120 17.93 6.37 21.12
C PHE A 120 19.19 6.68 20.29
N ARG A 121 19.06 7.47 19.22
CA ARG A 121 20.20 7.89 18.40
C ARG A 121 21.21 8.76 19.17
N LYS A 122 20.77 9.63 20.07
CA LYS A 122 21.68 10.38 20.95
C LYS A 122 22.52 9.44 21.83
N VAL A 123 21.90 8.40 22.40
CA VAL A 123 22.61 7.37 23.16
C VAL A 123 23.53 6.53 22.27
N GLU A 124 23.08 6.07 21.10
CA GLU A 124 23.91 5.40 20.06
C GLU A 124 25.18 6.21 19.75
N GLN A 125 25.05 7.53 19.58
CA GLN A 125 26.15 8.43 19.23
C GLN A 125 26.92 9.00 20.44
N LYS A 126 26.69 8.49 21.65
CA LYS A 126 27.25 9.01 22.93
C LYS A 126 27.05 10.52 23.17
N GLU A 127 26.04 11.12 22.56
CA GLU A 127 25.72 12.54 22.72
C GLU A 127 24.82 12.80 23.93
N HIS A 128 24.89 14.01 24.49
CA HIS A 128 23.97 14.43 25.54
C HIS A 128 22.51 14.38 25.06
N VAL A 129 21.65 13.85 25.92
CA VAL A 129 20.18 13.87 25.80
C VAL A 129 19.55 13.91 27.18
N GLU A 130 18.44 14.62 27.28
CA GLU A 130 17.65 14.85 28.48
C GLU A 130 17.03 13.54 28.98
N LEU A 131 17.11 13.28 30.30
CA LEU A 131 16.51 12.10 30.93
C LEU A 131 14.98 12.06 30.76
N TRP A 132 14.35 13.21 30.44
CA TRP A 132 12.92 13.31 30.13
C TRP A 132 12.45 12.28 29.09
N TYR A 133 13.22 12.01 28.05
CA TYR A 133 12.82 11.05 26.99
C TYR A 133 12.66 9.60 27.48
N PHE A 134 13.20 9.28 28.65
CA PHE A 134 13.20 7.94 29.24
C PHE A 134 12.13 7.79 30.34
N THR A 135 11.51 8.89 30.77
CA THR A 135 10.36 8.94 31.70
C THR A 135 9.10 8.28 31.11
N PRO A 136 8.05 8.03 31.92
CA PRO A 136 6.74 7.65 31.40
C PRO A 136 6.18 8.67 30.39
N GLU A 137 6.31 9.98 30.67
CA GLU A 137 5.81 11.05 29.80
C GLU A 137 6.48 11.02 28.42
N GLY A 138 7.82 10.97 28.39
CA GLY A 138 8.62 10.94 27.18
C GLY A 138 8.44 9.65 26.36
N THR A 139 8.38 8.49 27.02
CA THR A 139 8.15 7.21 26.33
C THR A 139 6.73 7.08 25.78
N ASP A 140 5.69 7.57 26.46
CA ASP A 140 4.35 7.60 25.88
C ASP A 140 4.19 8.67 24.79
N GLU A 141 4.97 9.76 24.79
CA GLU A 141 5.03 10.65 23.63
C GLU A 141 5.73 9.97 22.43
N ALA A 142 6.84 9.25 22.67
CA ALA A 142 7.52 8.46 21.65
C ALA A 142 6.59 7.41 21.01
N LYS A 143 5.85 6.65 21.84
CA LYS A 143 4.82 5.71 21.37
C LYS A 143 3.77 6.43 20.51
N ARG A 144 3.22 7.57 20.96
CA ARG A 144 2.23 8.35 20.19
C ARG A 144 2.78 8.79 18.82
N LYS A 145 4.04 9.25 18.76
CA LYS A 145 4.71 9.65 17.51
C LYS A 145 5.01 8.46 16.58
N LEU A 146 5.32 7.28 17.13
CA LEU A 146 5.46 6.04 16.34
C LEU A 146 4.14 5.64 15.65
N TYR A 147 3.00 5.82 16.31
CA TYR A 147 1.69 5.50 15.73
C TYR A 147 1.11 6.58 14.79
N SER A 148 1.72 7.77 14.72
CA SER A 148 1.20 8.91 13.94
C SER A 148 1.98 9.22 12.65
N VAL A 149 3.10 8.53 12.39
CA VAL A 149 3.96 8.78 11.23
C VAL A 149 4.04 7.53 10.36
N SER A 150 3.64 7.63 9.10
CA SER A 150 3.96 6.61 8.10
C SER A 150 5.46 6.63 7.79
N GLU A 151 6.07 5.46 7.60
CA GLU A 151 7.52 5.30 7.45
C GLU A 151 8.10 5.92 6.15
N GLU A 152 7.28 6.59 5.33
CA GLU A 152 7.68 7.19 4.04
C GLU A 152 8.44 8.53 4.15
N THR A 153 8.60 9.12 5.34
CA THR A 153 9.29 10.42 5.50
C THR A 153 10.75 10.23 5.91
N PHE A 154 11.67 10.23 4.95
CA PHE A 154 13.12 10.18 5.18
C PHE A 154 13.80 11.55 4.99
N THR A 155 14.79 11.83 5.82
CA THR A 155 15.72 12.96 5.68
C THR A 155 17.13 12.47 5.37
N ILE A 156 17.87 13.22 4.56
CA ILE A 156 19.26 12.94 4.25
C ILE A 156 20.14 13.31 5.46
N ALA A 157 20.94 12.37 5.94
CA ALA A 157 21.87 12.55 7.05
C ALA A 157 23.28 12.09 6.65
N LYS A 158 24.31 12.74 7.20
CA LYS A 158 25.69 12.29 7.03
C LYS A 158 25.98 11.09 7.95
N LEU A 159 26.51 10.03 7.36
CA LEU A 159 27.10 8.85 8.00
C LEU A 159 28.64 8.99 7.91
N GLU A 160 29.39 8.08 8.54
CA GLU A 160 30.86 8.14 8.50
C GLU A 160 31.39 7.94 7.06
N ASP A 161 30.75 7.04 6.29
CA ASP A 161 31.14 6.71 4.91
C ASP A 161 30.38 7.48 3.81
N GLY A 162 29.43 8.37 4.13
CA GLY A 162 28.66 9.06 3.08
C GLY A 162 27.39 9.79 3.52
N LEU A 163 26.46 9.97 2.58
CA LEU A 163 25.12 10.52 2.83
C LEU A 163 24.07 9.41 2.70
N GLY A 164 23.27 9.20 3.74
CA GLY A 164 22.23 8.17 3.77
C GLY A 164 20.86 8.73 4.16
N LEU A 165 19.79 8.07 3.73
CA LEU A 165 18.42 8.39 4.14
C LEU A 165 18.11 7.73 5.50
N ARG A 166 17.61 8.51 6.47
CA ARG A 166 17.05 8.00 7.75
C ARG A 166 15.67 8.61 8.01
N PRO A 167 14.73 7.92 8.70
CA PRO A 167 13.41 8.47 9.01
C PRO A 167 13.50 9.82 9.74
N ALA A 168 12.68 10.79 9.33
CA ALA A 168 12.73 12.17 9.81
C ALA A 168 12.49 12.31 11.33
N THR A 169 11.79 11.34 11.93
CA THR A 169 11.60 11.20 13.38
C THR A 169 12.91 11.06 14.17
N ALA A 170 14.00 10.62 13.54
CA ALA A 170 15.33 10.52 14.16
C ALA A 170 16.05 11.87 14.33
N HIS A 171 15.46 12.99 13.87
CA HIS A 171 16.02 14.34 13.99
C HIS A 171 15.09 15.34 14.72
N ASN A 172 13.83 14.98 14.95
CA ASN A 172 12.85 15.86 15.59
C ASN A 172 12.93 15.76 17.12
N HIS A 173 13.56 16.74 17.76
CA HIS A 173 13.45 16.97 19.19
C HIS A 173 11.97 17.20 19.58
N SER A 174 11.60 16.89 20.82
CA SER A 174 10.27 17.22 21.34
C SER A 174 10.23 18.63 21.91
N SER A 175 9.21 19.40 21.54
CA SER A 175 8.88 20.68 22.19
C SER A 175 8.33 20.51 23.62
N LYS A 176 8.22 19.26 24.11
CA LYS A 176 7.86 18.92 25.50
C LYS A 176 9.05 18.38 26.31
N ALA A 177 10.24 18.28 25.71
CA ALA A 177 11.42 17.81 26.42
C ALA A 177 11.82 18.79 27.51
N LYS A 178 11.76 18.35 28.76
CA LYS A 178 12.21 19.11 29.93
C LYS A 178 13.72 18.93 30.10
N PRO A 179 14.49 19.98 30.43
CA PRO A 179 15.88 19.84 30.81
C PRO A 179 16.00 19.06 32.14
N ASP A 180 17.13 18.41 32.39
CA ASP A 180 17.32 17.56 33.57
C ASP A 180 17.08 18.33 34.90
N SER A 181 17.40 19.63 34.96
CA SER A 181 17.15 20.48 36.12
C SER A 181 15.67 20.79 36.42
N GLU A 182 14.75 20.43 35.51
CA GLU A 182 13.29 20.63 35.65
C GLU A 182 12.52 19.32 35.86
N LEU A 183 13.21 18.18 35.98
CA LEU A 183 12.56 16.91 36.29
C LEU A 183 12.24 16.80 37.79
N SER A 184 11.12 16.14 38.12
CA SER A 184 10.88 15.71 39.49
C SER A 184 11.87 14.60 39.88
N PHE A 185 12.17 14.46 41.17
CA PHE A 185 13.05 13.39 41.64
C PHE A 185 12.47 11.99 41.35
N GLN A 186 11.14 11.87 41.23
CA GLN A 186 10.43 10.68 40.79
C GLN A 186 10.64 10.39 39.29
N ASP A 187 10.51 11.40 38.43
CA ASP A 187 10.77 11.27 36.98
C ASP A 187 12.24 10.94 36.70
N PHE A 188 13.17 11.59 37.42
CA PHE A 188 14.59 11.25 37.42
C PHE A 188 14.79 9.77 37.75
N SER A 189 14.27 9.31 38.89
CA SER A 189 14.40 7.93 39.38
C SER A 189 13.85 6.86 38.43
N LEU A 190 12.83 7.20 37.64
CA LEU A 190 12.26 6.34 36.60
C LEU A 190 13.01 6.44 35.27
N GLY A 191 13.53 7.62 34.93
CA GLY A 191 14.22 7.91 33.68
C GLY A 191 15.65 7.35 33.63
N TRP A 192 16.47 7.56 34.66
CA TRP A 192 17.90 7.20 34.61
C TRP A 192 18.13 5.69 34.47
N ARG A 193 17.30 4.87 35.12
CA ARG A 193 17.36 3.40 35.01
C ARG A 193 17.12 2.93 33.57
N ARG A 194 16.16 3.54 32.86
CA ARG A 194 15.86 3.23 31.46
C ARG A 194 16.90 3.83 30.50
N TYR A 195 17.50 4.96 30.82
CA TYR A 195 18.65 5.51 30.09
C TYR A 195 19.85 4.55 30.13
N LEU A 196 20.19 3.99 31.29
CA LEU A 196 21.27 2.99 31.41
C LEU A 196 20.97 1.69 30.65
N GLN A 197 19.72 1.19 30.71
CA GLN A 197 19.33 0.04 29.88
C GLN A 197 19.48 0.35 28.39
N THR A 198 19.15 1.57 27.96
CA THR A 198 19.35 1.99 26.56
C THR A 198 20.83 2.07 26.20
N ALA A 199 21.70 2.48 27.13
CA ALA A 199 23.15 2.48 26.92
C ALA A 199 23.72 1.05 26.74
N LEU A 200 23.25 0.09 27.54
CA LEU A 200 23.57 -1.34 27.37
C LEU A 200 23.07 -1.89 26.02
N ASP A 201 21.82 -1.59 25.66
CA ASP A 201 21.23 -2.00 24.39
C ASP A 201 21.98 -1.38 23.19
N CYS A 202 22.50 -0.14 23.34
CA CYS A 202 23.42 0.52 22.41
C CYS A 202 24.90 0.09 22.57
N LYS A 203 25.20 -1.01 23.28
CA LYS A 203 26.52 -1.62 23.46
C LYS A 203 27.59 -0.67 24.04
N TRP A 204 27.21 0.24 24.93
CA TRP A 204 28.19 1.00 25.71
C TRP A 204 29.01 0.04 26.59
N PRO A 205 30.33 0.27 26.80
CA PRO A 205 31.15 -0.60 27.64
C PRO A 205 30.57 -0.74 29.05
N HIS A 206 30.48 -1.96 29.58
CA HIS A 206 29.97 -2.22 30.93
C HIS A 206 30.56 -1.30 32.02
N PRO A 207 31.90 -1.10 32.12
CA PRO A 207 32.49 -0.21 33.12
C PRO A 207 32.00 1.25 33.05
N LEU A 208 31.58 1.73 31.86
CA LEU A 208 31.00 3.06 31.68
C LEU A 208 29.55 3.11 32.16
N VAL A 209 28.75 2.08 31.87
CA VAL A 209 27.37 1.98 32.37
C VAL A 209 27.38 1.82 33.89
N ASP A 210 28.29 1.01 34.44
CA ASP A 210 28.46 0.82 35.89
C ASP A 210 28.87 2.11 36.59
N MET A 211 29.75 2.91 35.98
CA MET A 211 30.16 4.23 36.47
C MET A 211 28.96 5.19 36.56
N LEU A 212 28.14 5.24 35.50
CA LEU A 212 26.93 6.07 35.47
C LEU A 212 25.84 5.54 36.42
N GLY A 213 25.72 4.22 36.59
CA GLY A 213 24.84 3.59 37.57
C GLY A 213 25.18 3.98 39.00
N ARG A 214 26.47 3.91 39.36
CA ARG A 214 26.96 4.38 40.67
C ARG A 214 26.68 5.87 40.88
N PHE A 215 26.88 6.69 39.84
CA PHE A 215 26.61 8.12 39.90
C PHE A 215 25.13 8.42 40.15
N PHE A 216 24.22 7.79 39.39
CA PHE A 216 22.79 8.04 39.55
C PHE A 216 22.23 7.51 40.87
N SER A 217 22.69 6.36 41.36
CA SER A 217 22.36 5.89 42.72
C SER A 217 22.91 6.83 43.79
N ALA A 218 24.17 7.26 43.68
CA ALA A 218 24.79 8.19 44.63
C ALA A 218 24.08 9.54 44.71
N ILE A 219 23.40 9.97 43.63
CA ILE A 219 22.48 11.13 43.64
C ILE A 219 21.12 10.78 44.25
N ALA A 220 20.54 9.64 43.89
CA ALA A 220 19.24 9.19 44.39
C ALA A 220 19.20 9.08 45.92
N ASP A 221 20.30 8.61 46.51
CA ASP A 221 20.49 8.37 47.94
C ASP A 221 21.26 9.52 48.64
N HIS A 222 21.44 10.68 47.99
CA HIS A 222 22.31 11.75 48.50
C HIS A 222 21.66 12.56 49.62
N GLY A 223 22.23 12.57 50.83
CA GLY A 223 21.69 13.28 52.00
C GLY A 223 21.51 14.80 51.87
N PHE A 224 22.03 15.43 50.81
CA PHE A 224 21.74 16.83 50.45
C PHE A 224 20.29 17.03 49.97
N ARG A 225 19.60 15.95 49.61
CA ARG A 225 18.21 15.94 49.11
C ARG A 225 17.24 16.56 50.11
N ASP A 226 17.36 16.18 51.38
CA ASP A 226 16.54 16.67 52.50
C ASP A 226 17.03 18.00 53.09
N ARG A 227 17.98 18.69 52.43
CA ARG A 227 18.50 19.97 52.89
C ARG A 227 17.41 21.05 52.82
N GLU A 228 17.05 21.59 53.98
CA GLU A 228 16.14 22.73 54.09
C GLU A 228 16.77 24.02 53.50
N PRO A 229 15.96 24.90 52.85
CA PRO A 229 14.52 24.80 52.66
C PRO A 229 14.14 23.78 51.57
N ARG A 230 13.26 22.83 51.86
CA ARG A 230 12.71 21.92 50.84
C ARG A 230 11.70 22.68 49.96
N PRO A 231 11.66 22.41 48.64
CA PRO A 231 12.36 21.34 47.90
C PRO A 231 13.70 21.79 47.26
N LEU A 232 14.37 22.83 47.76
CA LEU A 232 15.57 23.39 47.11
C LEU A 232 16.75 22.41 47.10
N GLY A 233 16.86 21.52 48.10
CA GLY A 233 17.85 20.43 48.12
C GLY A 233 17.71 19.47 46.92
N GLU A 234 16.48 19.08 46.57
CA GLU A 234 16.20 18.28 45.37
C GLU A 234 16.53 19.06 44.08
N GLN A 235 16.16 20.35 44.01
CA GLN A 235 16.42 21.20 42.84
C GLN A 235 17.92 21.39 42.59
N ALA A 236 18.72 21.56 43.65
CA ALA A 236 20.18 21.67 43.55
C ALA A 236 20.83 20.38 43.05
N LEU A 237 20.32 19.21 43.48
CA LEU A 237 20.76 17.91 42.96
C LEU A 237 20.39 17.71 41.49
N MET A 238 19.18 18.11 41.06
CA MET A 238 18.77 18.00 39.66
C MET A 238 19.54 18.93 38.73
N LEU A 239 19.87 20.15 39.19
CA LEU A 239 20.78 21.05 38.49
C LEU A 239 22.21 20.47 38.41
N TYR A 240 22.71 19.88 39.50
CA TYR A 240 24.00 19.20 39.51
C TYR A 240 24.05 18.01 38.53
N VAL A 241 22.99 17.18 38.45
CA VAL A 241 22.88 16.07 37.48
C VAL A 241 23.02 16.59 36.06
N GLN A 242 22.31 17.66 35.72
CA GLN A 242 22.37 18.29 34.41
C GLN A 242 23.79 18.76 34.07
N ASP A 243 24.37 19.59 34.93
CA ASP A 243 25.66 20.24 34.65
C ASP A 243 26.80 19.20 34.61
N ALA A 244 26.74 18.19 35.48
CA ALA A 244 27.68 17.06 35.47
C ALA A 244 27.56 16.22 34.19
N ARG A 245 26.34 15.88 33.73
CA ARG A 245 26.13 15.11 32.50
C ARG A 245 26.54 15.89 31.25
N ILE A 246 26.18 17.17 31.14
CA ILE A 246 26.57 18.03 30.02
C ILE A 246 28.09 18.15 29.96
N LYS A 247 28.76 18.42 31.09
CA LYS A 247 30.22 18.49 31.18
C LYS A 247 30.88 17.17 30.80
N TRP A 248 30.36 16.04 31.28
CA TRP A 248 30.87 14.70 30.95
C TRP A 248 30.79 14.38 29.46
N HIS A 249 29.61 14.51 28.84
CA HIS A 249 29.44 14.30 27.39
C HIS A 249 30.28 15.26 26.55
N THR A 250 30.49 16.50 27.02
CA THR A 250 31.35 17.47 26.33
C THR A 250 32.81 17.03 26.33
N ILE A 251 33.32 16.56 27.46
CA ILE A 251 34.72 16.11 27.60
C ILE A 251 34.96 14.79 26.83
N GLU A 252 34.07 13.79 26.93
CA GLU A 252 34.15 12.57 26.11
C GLU A 252 34.17 12.91 24.61
N LYS A 253 33.40 13.91 24.16
CA LYS A 253 33.31 14.29 22.74
C LYS A 253 34.46 15.17 22.25
N GLN A 254 35.01 16.05 23.08
CA GLN A 254 36.07 16.99 22.69
C GLN A 254 37.48 16.44 22.95
N GLU A 255 37.68 15.76 24.08
CA GLU A 255 39.00 15.27 24.51
C GLU A 255 39.19 13.77 24.29
N ARG A 256 38.12 13.03 23.91
CA ARG A 256 38.10 11.55 23.86
C ARG A 256 38.50 10.89 25.19
N ARG A 257 38.15 11.55 26.31
CA ARG A 257 38.56 11.17 27.66
C ARG A 257 37.35 10.90 28.55
N CYS A 258 37.08 9.62 28.85
CA CYS A 258 36.03 9.23 29.78
C CYS A 258 36.43 9.55 31.23
N ILE A 259 35.90 10.64 31.79
CA ILE A 259 36.06 11.00 33.21
C ILE A 259 35.07 10.18 34.06
N ASN A 260 35.50 9.77 35.27
CA ASN A 260 34.63 9.18 36.28
C ASN A 260 33.84 10.28 37.01
N LEU A 261 32.52 10.17 37.05
CA LEU A 261 31.61 11.09 37.76
C LEU A 261 31.45 10.77 39.26
N ASN A 262 32.16 9.76 39.77
CA ASN A 262 32.18 9.36 41.17
C ASN A 262 33.57 9.67 41.78
N PRO A 263 33.67 10.27 42.98
CA PRO A 263 32.58 10.75 43.83
C PRO A 263 31.91 12.03 43.30
N ILE A 264 30.76 12.38 43.89
CA ILE A 264 30.06 13.65 43.65
C ILE A 264 30.97 14.81 44.06
N ALA A 265 31.14 15.79 43.16
CA ALA A 265 32.05 16.93 43.34
C ALA A 265 31.43 18.00 44.27
N PRO A 266 31.95 18.22 45.49
CA PRO A 266 31.31 19.09 46.47
C PRO A 266 31.20 20.55 46.01
N ASP A 267 32.24 21.08 45.35
CA ASP A 267 32.31 22.47 44.93
C ASP A 267 31.27 22.79 43.83
N LEU A 268 31.05 21.84 42.92
CA LEU A 268 30.03 21.97 41.88
C LEU A 268 28.63 21.88 42.49
N LEU A 269 28.39 20.96 43.44
CA LEU A 269 27.11 20.88 44.14
C LEU A 269 26.83 22.14 44.99
N ALA A 270 27.86 22.72 45.63
CA ALA A 270 27.75 23.99 46.32
C ALA A 270 27.42 25.15 45.37
N THR A 271 28.00 25.15 44.16
CA THR A 271 27.69 26.13 43.10
C THR A 271 26.24 26.00 42.60
N CYS A 272 25.76 24.77 42.36
CA CYS A 272 24.37 24.50 41.98
C CYS A 272 23.40 24.91 43.11
N TRP A 273 23.75 24.65 44.38
CA TRP A 273 22.98 25.07 45.55
C TRP A 273 22.87 26.59 45.68
N GLN A 274 23.98 27.33 45.54
CA GLN A 274 23.94 28.79 45.56
C GLN A 274 23.08 29.32 44.41
N THR A 275 23.24 28.77 43.19
CA THR A 275 22.42 29.12 42.02
C THR A 275 20.92 28.91 42.26
N VAL A 276 20.53 27.89 43.03
CA VAL A 276 19.13 27.64 43.40
C VAL A 276 18.64 28.59 44.50
N LEU A 277 19.49 28.89 45.51
CA LEU A 277 19.18 29.90 46.53
C LEU A 277 18.99 31.30 45.91
N ASP A 278 19.86 31.70 45.00
CA ASP A 278 19.81 33.01 44.34
C ASP A 278 18.52 33.15 43.52
N LYS A 279 18.20 32.16 42.67
CA LYS A 279 16.94 32.10 41.90
C LYS A 279 15.70 32.07 42.80
N HIS A 280 15.78 31.45 43.97
CA HIS A 280 14.69 31.46 44.95
C HIS A 280 14.54 32.84 45.62
N GLY A 281 15.67 33.48 45.96
CA GLY A 281 15.72 34.85 46.46
C GLY A 281 15.17 35.86 45.46
N GLU A 282 15.55 35.78 44.19
CA GLU A 282 15.01 36.60 43.10
C GLU A 282 13.50 36.43 42.95
N LYS A 283 12.99 35.18 42.97
CA LYS A 283 11.54 34.90 42.91
C LYS A 283 10.80 35.42 44.13
N ALA A 284 11.37 35.30 45.33
CA ALA A 284 10.79 35.83 46.57
C ALA A 284 10.84 37.37 46.64
N LEU A 285 11.82 37.99 46.00
CA LEU A 285 11.91 39.44 45.85
C LEU A 285 10.89 39.94 44.81
N ALA A 286 10.77 39.25 43.67
CA ALA A 286 9.78 39.55 42.64
C ALA A 286 8.34 39.42 43.17
N SER A 287 8.00 38.34 43.89
CA SER A 287 6.67 38.18 44.48
C SER A 287 6.38 39.20 45.59
N ARG A 288 7.40 39.63 46.35
CA ARG A 288 7.27 40.78 47.27
C ARG A 288 7.05 42.11 46.55
N VAL A 289 7.69 42.34 45.41
CA VAL A 289 7.46 43.52 44.56
C VAL A 289 6.06 43.48 43.92
N GLU A 290 5.56 42.30 43.55
CA GLU A 290 4.19 42.10 43.06
C GLU A 290 3.15 42.37 44.17
N CYS A 291 3.33 41.77 45.35
CA CYS A 291 2.47 41.97 46.52
C CYS A 291 2.44 43.44 46.99
N ASN A 292 3.55 44.18 46.85
CA ASN A 292 3.64 45.61 47.12
C ASN A 292 2.96 46.51 46.06
N LYS A 293 2.59 45.98 44.88
CA LYS A 293 1.70 46.66 43.93
C LYS A 293 0.23 46.50 44.33
N GLU A 294 -0.14 45.34 44.87
CA GLU A 294 -1.53 45.05 45.29
C GLU A 294 -1.89 45.77 46.60
N SER A 295 -1.00 45.76 47.60
CA SER A 295 -1.22 46.42 48.90
C SER A 295 -1.29 47.95 48.85
N ARG A 296 -1.12 48.57 47.68
CA ARG A 296 -1.33 50.01 47.43
C ARG A 296 -2.74 50.40 46.96
N LYS A 297 -3.71 49.48 46.98
CA LYS A 297 -5.12 49.77 46.69
C LYS A 297 -6.00 49.70 47.94
N LEU A 298 -6.15 50.85 48.62
CA LEU A 298 -7.25 51.11 49.57
C LEU A 298 -8.01 52.38 49.15
N PRO A 299 -9.33 52.46 49.40
CA PRO A 299 -10.19 53.55 48.90
C PRO A 299 -10.13 54.81 49.77
N PRO A 300 -10.60 55.96 49.25
CA PRO A 300 -10.71 57.20 50.03
C PRO A 300 -11.89 57.20 51.01
N GLU A 301 -11.63 57.80 52.18
CA GLU A 301 -12.48 58.49 53.17
C GLU A 301 -14.03 58.51 53.00
N SER A 302 -14.82 58.51 54.09
CA SER A 302 -14.77 59.64 55.05
C SER A 302 -15.66 59.51 56.31
N LYS A 303 -15.11 60.04 57.43
CA LYS A 303 -15.77 60.67 58.63
C LYS A 303 -16.69 59.75 59.48
N VAL A 304 -16.76 59.80 60.82
CA VAL A 304 -16.72 60.90 61.82
C VAL A 304 -16.13 60.40 63.20
N PRO A 305 -15.40 61.23 63.98
CA PRO A 305 -14.92 60.96 65.38
C PRO A 305 -15.94 61.43 66.47
N PRO A 306 -15.78 61.31 67.84
CA PRO A 306 -14.51 61.31 68.62
C PRO A 306 -14.45 60.51 69.95
N GLU A 307 -13.41 60.80 70.77
CA GLU A 307 -13.20 60.54 72.22
C GLU A 307 -13.04 59.07 72.72
N GLY A 308 -12.12 58.75 73.65
CA GLY A 308 -11.02 59.53 74.25
C GLY A 308 -10.22 58.79 75.35
N GLU A 309 -8.92 59.11 75.50
CA GLU A 309 -8.01 58.77 76.63
C GLU A 309 -7.70 57.26 76.94
N SER A 310 -6.67 56.81 77.71
CA SER A 310 -5.47 57.45 78.31
C SER A 310 -4.30 56.45 78.57
N ARG A 311 -3.05 56.84 78.20
CA ARG A 311 -1.74 56.73 78.92
C ARG A 311 -1.07 55.38 79.38
N ARG A 312 0.28 55.40 79.31
CA ARG A 312 1.36 54.53 79.91
C ARG A 312 1.59 53.13 79.27
N GLY A 313 2.82 52.67 78.96
CA GLY A 313 4.14 53.35 78.80
C GLY A 313 5.38 52.46 79.10
N ILE A 314 6.57 52.84 78.57
CA ILE A 314 7.95 52.42 79.01
C ILE A 314 8.39 50.97 78.61
N LEU A 315 9.59 50.66 78.06
CA LEU A 315 10.81 51.41 77.65
C LEU A 315 11.60 50.77 76.44
N LEU A 316 12.74 51.35 76.11
CA LEU A 316 13.67 51.26 74.93
C LEU A 316 14.73 50.08 75.01
N PRO A 317 15.70 49.84 74.06
CA PRO A 317 16.38 50.81 73.16
C PRO A 317 16.90 50.46 71.71
N GLN A 318 16.91 51.51 70.86
CA GLN A 318 17.93 51.96 69.85
C GLN A 318 18.37 51.04 68.67
N SER A 319 18.81 51.50 67.46
CA SER A 319 18.76 52.73 66.60
C SER A 319 19.51 52.39 65.24
N ALA A 320 19.69 53.12 64.11
CA ALA A 320 19.40 54.44 63.46
C ALA A 320 19.66 54.25 61.90
N LYS A 321 19.81 55.18 60.91
CA LYS A 321 19.66 56.64 60.66
C LYS A 321 19.72 56.94 59.11
N ASP A 322 19.23 58.11 58.63
CA ASP A 322 19.67 59.07 57.54
C ASP A 322 20.23 58.63 56.13
N LEU A 323 20.16 59.38 54.99
CA LEU A 323 19.68 60.76 54.64
C LEU A 323 19.51 61.02 53.08
N SER A 324 18.53 61.86 52.65
CA SER A 324 18.48 62.77 51.44
C SER A 324 18.58 62.27 49.95
N ALA A 325 18.06 62.91 48.86
CA ALA A 325 17.12 64.05 48.64
C ALA A 325 16.66 64.29 47.14
N LEU A 326 15.41 64.79 46.91
CA LEU A 326 14.88 65.65 45.79
C LEU A 326 14.83 65.06 44.31
N VAL A 327 14.14 65.57 43.24
CA VAL A 327 13.18 66.71 42.99
C VAL A 327 12.15 66.52 41.80
N ASN A 328 11.22 67.48 41.67
CA ASN A 328 10.12 67.87 40.71
C ASN A 328 10.36 67.95 39.15
N ALA A 329 9.37 68.20 38.24
CA ALA A 329 7.87 68.02 38.16
C ALA A 329 7.19 68.55 36.84
N ARG A 330 5.91 68.14 36.55
CA ARG A 330 4.83 68.76 35.68
C ARG A 330 5.04 68.80 34.13
N SER A 331 4.05 68.88 33.20
CA SER A 331 2.54 68.83 33.10
C SER A 331 2.13 68.68 31.58
N LEU A 332 0.89 68.72 30.99
CA LEU A 332 -0.53 69.01 31.32
C LEU A 332 -1.54 68.27 30.35
N VAL A 333 -2.67 68.86 29.87
CA VAL A 333 -3.77 68.34 28.96
C VAL A 333 -4.43 69.52 28.15
N PRO A 334 -5.43 69.44 27.19
CA PRO A 334 -6.69 68.62 27.12
C PRO A 334 -7.36 68.23 25.73
N LEU A 335 -8.49 67.48 25.81
CA LEU A 335 -9.87 67.51 25.16
C LEU A 335 -10.19 68.32 23.86
N GLU A 336 -11.28 68.17 23.04
CA GLU A 336 -12.49 67.26 22.89
C GLU A 336 -13.25 67.46 21.51
N GLU A 337 -14.31 66.65 21.16
CA GLU A 337 -15.62 67.00 20.50
C GLU A 337 -16.44 65.79 19.89
N ILE A 338 -17.77 65.93 19.60
CA ILE A 338 -18.80 64.84 19.50
C ILE A 338 -19.99 65.12 18.50
N VAL A 339 -20.79 64.08 18.10
CA VAL A 339 -22.12 64.02 17.36
C VAL A 339 -22.02 63.87 15.80
N GLY A 340 -22.90 63.23 14.98
CA GLY A 340 -24.20 62.45 15.03
C GLY A 340 -24.59 62.01 13.57
N LEU A 341 -25.77 61.48 13.13
CA LEU A 341 -27.01 60.86 13.70
C LEU A 341 -27.92 60.26 12.55
N HIS A 342 -29.07 59.61 12.85
CA HIS A 342 -30.24 59.24 11.98
C HIS A 342 -30.24 57.97 11.04
N LEU A 343 -31.43 57.65 10.45
CA LEU A 343 -32.00 56.35 9.94
C LEU A 343 -32.92 56.58 8.67
N PRO A 344 -33.60 55.60 8.00
CA PRO A 344 -33.33 54.19 7.57
C PRO A 344 -33.80 53.83 6.10
N CYS A 345 -33.99 52.53 5.76
CA CYS A 345 -34.91 51.89 4.76
C CYS A 345 -34.51 51.38 3.32
N VAL A 346 -34.54 50.03 3.14
CA VAL A 346 -35.44 49.17 2.27
C VAL A 346 -35.37 49.16 0.68
N VAL A 347 -35.67 47.97 0.07
CA VAL A 347 -35.73 47.54 -1.39
C VAL A 347 -34.35 47.42 -2.11
N GLN A 348 -33.93 46.42 -2.94
CA GLN A 348 -34.47 45.27 -3.75
C GLN A 348 -34.73 45.57 -5.27
N ILE A 349 -34.87 44.51 -6.11
CA ILE A 349 -35.02 44.42 -7.61
C ILE A 349 -33.66 44.12 -8.30
N ASP A 350 -33.40 43.04 -9.09
CA ASP A 350 -34.10 42.28 -10.18
C ASP A 350 -33.93 42.93 -11.59
N GLU A 351 -33.92 42.26 -12.77
CA GLU A 351 -33.96 40.82 -13.16
C GLU A 351 -33.48 40.61 -14.64
N GLN A 352 -33.04 39.39 -15.00
CA GLN A 352 -33.02 38.79 -16.38
C GLN A 352 -32.28 39.60 -17.50
N ARG A 353 -32.28 39.32 -18.83
CA ARG A 353 -32.84 38.34 -19.82
C ARG A 353 -31.89 38.39 -21.08
N VAL A 354 -31.90 37.65 -22.22
CA VAL A 354 -32.77 36.65 -22.92
C VAL A 354 -31.85 35.55 -23.59
N ALA A 355 -32.15 35.00 -24.78
CA ALA A 355 -31.31 34.05 -25.56
C ALA A 355 -31.62 34.06 -27.09
N SER A 356 -30.69 33.58 -27.94
CA SER A 356 -30.81 33.10 -29.36
C SER A 356 -29.43 32.58 -29.82
N GLN A 357 -29.17 31.45 -30.50
CA GLN A 357 -29.71 30.71 -31.67
C GLN A 357 -29.19 31.12 -33.07
N ALA A 358 -29.05 30.10 -33.96
CA ALA A 358 -28.69 30.12 -35.39
C ALA A 358 -27.19 30.36 -35.77
N LEU A 359 -26.60 29.84 -36.86
CA LEU A 359 -26.80 28.63 -37.71
C LEU A 359 -25.62 28.49 -38.73
N ILE A 360 -25.45 27.32 -39.38
CA ILE A 360 -24.72 27.06 -40.67
C ILE A 360 -23.15 27.16 -40.61
N ILE A 361 -22.25 26.23 -41.05
CA ILE A 361 -22.16 25.16 -42.10
C ILE A 361 -21.69 25.73 -43.49
N PRO A 362 -20.94 25.06 -44.40
CA PRO A 362 -20.33 23.71 -44.44
C PRO A 362 -18.80 23.69 -44.77
N ASN A 363 -18.33 22.51 -45.18
CA ASN A 363 -17.24 22.19 -46.13
C ASN A 363 -15.82 21.94 -45.61
N LEU A 364 -15.02 21.09 -46.27
CA LEU A 364 -15.23 19.75 -46.88
C LEU A 364 -13.89 19.33 -47.48
N PHE A 365 -13.43 18.10 -47.23
CA PHE A 365 -12.75 17.30 -48.25
C PHE A 365 -12.79 15.83 -47.84
N GLU A 366 -13.47 15.02 -48.63
CA GLU A 366 -13.49 13.55 -48.50
C GLU A 366 -12.48 12.94 -49.48
N THR A 367 -11.89 11.79 -49.11
CA THR A 367 -12.02 10.57 -49.93
C THR A 367 -11.52 9.34 -49.15
N PRO A 368 -12.05 8.12 -49.43
CA PRO A 368 -11.77 6.93 -48.62
C PRO A 368 -11.06 5.83 -49.46
N PRO A 369 -11.28 4.52 -49.27
CA PRO A 369 -10.49 3.74 -48.31
C PRO A 369 -9.75 2.55 -48.95
N THR A 370 -8.72 2.03 -48.28
CA THR A 370 -8.18 0.69 -48.58
C THR A 370 -8.07 -0.14 -47.31
N LEU A 371 -8.70 -1.33 -47.31
CA LEU A 371 -8.53 -2.30 -46.22
C LEU A 371 -7.13 -2.91 -46.25
N ARG A 372 -6.51 -3.03 -45.07
CA ARG A 372 -5.63 -4.17 -44.71
C ARG A 372 -5.68 -4.41 -43.20
N SER A 373 -5.36 -5.65 -42.83
CA SER A 373 -5.59 -6.23 -41.50
C SER A 373 -4.40 -6.06 -40.55
N PHE A 374 -4.46 -6.77 -39.41
CA PHE A 374 -3.49 -6.83 -38.30
C PHE A 374 -3.56 -5.61 -37.35
N ASP A 375 -4.27 -5.69 -36.22
CA ASP A 375 -4.05 -6.58 -35.06
C ASP A 375 -2.67 -6.35 -34.38
N ARG A 376 -2.69 -5.67 -33.23
CA ARG A 376 -1.55 -5.52 -32.31
C ARG A 376 -1.99 -5.11 -30.91
N SER A 377 -1.07 -5.27 -29.96
CA SER A 377 -1.38 -5.56 -28.57
C SER A 377 -0.13 -5.43 -27.67
N ALA A 378 -0.22 -4.72 -26.54
CA ALA A 378 0.93 -4.43 -25.68
C ALA A 378 0.61 -4.26 -24.15
N PRO A 379 1.57 -4.49 -23.21
CA PRO A 379 1.25 -4.83 -21.79
C PRO A 379 1.50 -3.72 -20.72
N TYR A 380 1.48 -4.12 -19.44
CA TYR A 380 1.74 -3.33 -18.20
C TYR A 380 2.99 -3.87 -17.44
N VAL A 381 3.26 -3.40 -16.20
CA VAL A 381 3.59 -4.16 -14.94
C VAL A 381 4.13 -3.15 -13.91
N LEU A 382 3.53 -2.83 -12.75
CA LEU A 382 2.44 -3.46 -11.95
C LEU A 382 1.61 -2.39 -11.16
N GLU A 383 0.96 -2.74 -10.04
CA GLU A 383 0.08 -1.88 -9.23
C GLU A 383 0.18 -2.21 -7.72
N ASP A 384 0.26 -1.22 -6.83
CA ASP A 384 0.05 -1.43 -5.38
C ASP A 384 -0.50 -0.16 -4.67
N THR A 385 -1.62 -0.29 -3.94
CA THR A 385 -2.14 0.65 -2.91
C THR A 385 -3.50 0.20 -2.36
N ARG A 386 -3.59 -0.13 -1.07
CA ARG A 386 -4.84 -0.05 -0.29
C ARG A 386 -4.58 0.56 1.09
N MET A 387 -5.39 1.55 1.47
CA MET A 387 -5.33 2.17 2.80
C MET A 387 -5.83 1.18 3.87
N LYS A 388 -4.98 0.81 4.82
CA LYS A 388 -5.40 0.19 6.09
C LYS A 388 -5.37 1.24 7.20
N SER A 389 -6.54 1.62 7.70
CA SER A 389 -6.66 2.40 8.94
C SER A 389 -6.33 1.49 10.13
N ARG A 390 -5.19 1.73 10.80
CA ARG A 390 -4.80 0.98 12.01
C ARG A 390 -5.39 1.63 13.27
N SER A 391 -5.92 0.78 14.13
CA SER A 391 -6.25 1.08 15.53
C SER A 391 -5.94 -0.19 16.32
N ALA A 392 -5.10 -0.09 17.35
CA ALA A 392 -4.79 -1.22 18.23
C ALA A 392 -4.21 -0.71 19.54
N ARG A 393 -4.65 -1.28 20.67
CA ARG A 393 -3.84 -1.43 21.89
C ARG A 393 -4.42 -2.51 22.78
N GLN A 394 -3.54 -3.32 23.36
CA GLN A 394 -3.87 -4.32 24.37
C GLN A 394 -3.77 -3.72 25.78
N GLN A 395 -4.56 -4.27 26.70
CA GLN A 395 -4.12 -4.60 28.06
C GLN A 395 -4.39 -6.12 28.20
N LEU A 396 -3.50 -6.95 28.74
CA LEU A 396 -2.87 -6.94 30.07
C LEU A 396 -3.90 -7.10 31.21
N SER A 397 -4.09 -8.33 31.63
CA SER A 397 -4.48 -8.69 33.00
C SER A 397 -3.50 -9.72 33.57
N GLY A 398 -3.22 -9.63 34.87
CA GLY A 398 -2.38 -10.58 35.59
C GLY A 398 -3.19 -11.73 36.20
N ALA A 399 -2.55 -12.85 36.47
CA ALA A 399 -3.19 -14.08 36.94
C ALA A 399 -3.40 -14.12 38.47
N VAL A 400 -4.27 -15.03 38.90
CA VAL A 400 -4.27 -15.64 40.25
C VAL A 400 -4.02 -17.15 40.08
N LYS A 401 -3.29 -17.75 41.02
CA LYS A 401 -2.87 -19.17 41.04
C LYS A 401 -3.99 -20.06 41.67
N GLU A 402 -3.92 -21.38 41.85
CA GLU A 402 -2.81 -22.33 42.15
C GLU A 402 -3.09 -23.79 41.72
N ARG A 403 -2.01 -24.59 41.62
CA ARG A 403 -1.83 -26.06 41.88
C ARG A 403 -2.85 -27.06 41.31
N GLN A 404 -2.49 -28.03 40.45
CA GLN A 404 -1.56 -29.20 40.57
C GLN A 404 -2.21 -30.48 41.10
N ASP A 405 -1.71 -31.60 40.57
CA ASP A 405 -2.00 -33.03 40.89
C ASP A 405 -3.42 -33.54 40.48
N ALA A 406 -3.64 -34.82 40.09
CA ALA A 406 -2.75 -35.99 40.04
C ALA A 406 -3.05 -36.98 38.87
N VAL A 407 -2.02 -37.78 38.54
CA VAL A 407 -1.93 -39.17 38.06
C VAL A 407 -3.20 -39.97 37.65
N VAL A 408 -3.07 -40.74 36.55
CA VAL A 408 -4.02 -41.75 36.02
C VAL A 408 -3.97 -43.10 36.75
N THR A 409 -5.11 -43.76 37.02
CA THR A 409 -5.23 -45.23 37.22
C THR A 409 -6.67 -45.73 36.87
N ARG A 410 -6.84 -47.02 36.55
CA ARG A 410 -8.11 -47.69 36.12
C ARG A 410 -8.71 -48.61 37.20
N VAL A 411 -10.05 -48.71 37.27
CA VAL A 411 -10.94 -49.90 37.54
C VAL A 411 -12.32 -49.48 36.95
N SER A 412 -13.05 -50.13 36.01
CA SER A 412 -13.84 -51.39 36.03
C SER A 412 -14.80 -51.54 37.24
N GLU A 413 -16.03 -52.07 37.18
CA GLU A 413 -16.74 -53.00 36.25
C GLU A 413 -18.27 -52.69 36.09
N LEU A 414 -18.94 -53.39 35.14
CA LEU A 414 -20.36 -53.92 35.11
C LEU A 414 -21.54 -53.12 35.74
N SER A 415 -22.76 -53.06 35.18
CA SER A 415 -23.57 -54.21 34.74
C SER A 415 -24.86 -53.87 33.93
N ILE A 416 -25.15 -54.70 32.91
CA ILE A 416 -26.44 -55.20 32.36
C ILE A 416 -27.64 -54.24 32.08
N GLN A 417 -27.85 -54.00 30.78
CA GLN A 417 -29.08 -54.15 29.96
C GLN A 417 -30.51 -53.96 30.54
N THR A 418 -31.35 -53.25 29.77
CA THR A 418 -32.49 -53.90 29.07
C THR A 418 -32.79 -53.18 27.74
N VAL A 419 -33.54 -53.81 26.83
CA VAL A 419 -33.70 -53.39 25.42
C VAL A 419 -35.18 -53.37 25.01
N SER A 420 -35.59 -52.47 24.13
CA SER A 420 -36.71 -52.69 23.21
C SER A 420 -36.51 -51.91 21.89
N SER A 421 -37.16 -52.35 20.81
CA SER A 421 -36.78 -52.07 19.41
C SER A 421 -37.86 -51.35 18.58
N CYS A 422 -37.49 -50.89 17.38
CA CYS A 422 -38.32 -50.02 16.54
C CYS A 422 -39.25 -50.75 15.54
N ALA A 423 -40.48 -50.23 15.39
CA ALA A 423 -41.32 -50.24 14.16
C ALA A 423 -41.79 -51.63 13.62
N PRO A 424 -42.57 -51.73 12.51
CA PRO A 424 -43.24 -50.72 11.66
C PRO A 424 -44.74 -51.01 11.32
N THR A 425 -45.29 -50.29 10.31
CA THR A 425 -46.60 -50.46 9.62
C THR A 425 -47.87 -49.93 10.32
N GLY A 426 -48.90 -49.39 9.63
CA GLY A 426 -49.01 -49.00 8.20
C GLY A 426 -50.42 -48.52 7.74
N LYS A 427 -50.48 -47.93 6.52
CA LYS A 427 -51.65 -47.64 5.63
C LYS A 427 -52.77 -46.61 5.96
N GLU A 428 -52.82 -45.59 5.09
CA GLU A 428 -53.96 -45.09 4.26
C GLU A 428 -55.33 -44.56 4.82
N ARG A 429 -55.59 -43.27 4.49
CA ARG A 429 -56.77 -42.68 3.81
C ARG A 429 -57.99 -42.06 4.55
N SER A 430 -58.63 -41.17 3.76
CA SER A 430 -60.00 -40.62 3.76
C SER A 430 -60.48 -39.65 4.85
N ASP A 431 -60.48 -38.37 4.46
CA ASP A 431 -61.64 -37.46 4.41
C ASP A 431 -62.28 -36.88 5.69
N ALA A 432 -62.92 -35.71 5.50
CA ALA A 432 -63.46 -34.85 6.56
C ALA A 432 -64.99 -34.90 6.66
N PRO A 433 -65.58 -34.35 7.74
CA PRO A 433 -66.40 -33.15 7.54
C PRO A 433 -66.13 -32.01 8.54
N ARG A 434 -66.92 -30.93 8.44
CA ARG A 434 -66.82 -29.67 9.22
C ARG A 434 -67.98 -29.51 10.22
N LYS A 435 -67.83 -28.54 11.13
CA LYS A 435 -68.87 -27.89 11.97
C LYS A 435 -69.38 -28.76 13.14
N ASP A 436 -69.73 -28.21 14.31
CA ASP A 436 -70.49 -26.95 14.52
C ASP A 436 -70.02 -26.06 15.69
N SER A 437 -70.86 -25.08 16.08
CA SER A 437 -70.47 -23.87 16.80
C SER A 437 -70.91 -23.77 18.28
N GLY A 438 -70.05 -23.16 19.10
CA GLY A 438 -70.48 -22.09 20.01
C GLY A 438 -70.71 -22.43 21.48
N THR A 439 -69.87 -21.90 22.36
CA THR A 439 -70.20 -21.46 23.72
C THR A 439 -69.26 -20.29 24.07
N THR A 440 -69.75 -19.32 24.85
CA THR A 440 -69.10 -18.02 25.04
C THR A 440 -68.72 -17.80 26.51
N MET A 441 -67.70 -16.96 26.75
CA MET A 441 -67.24 -16.47 28.07
C MET A 441 -66.47 -17.51 28.93
N ASN A 442 -65.44 -17.14 29.71
CA ASN A 442 -64.87 -15.81 29.96
C ASN A 442 -63.33 -15.82 30.10
N ALA A 443 -62.73 -14.63 30.04
CA ALA A 443 -61.29 -14.41 30.01
C ALA A 443 -60.54 -14.88 31.27
N LEU A 444 -59.34 -15.45 31.09
CA LEU A 444 -58.07 -14.91 31.61
C LEU A 444 -56.85 -15.74 31.17
N ASP A 445 -56.50 -15.68 29.88
CA ASP A 445 -55.13 -15.96 29.45
C ASP A 445 -54.74 -14.96 28.37
N ALA A 446 -53.98 -13.94 28.78
CA ALA A 446 -53.38 -13.01 27.84
C ALA A 446 -52.11 -13.66 27.29
N GLU A 447 -52.14 -14.04 26.00
CA GLU A 447 -50.96 -14.51 25.27
C GLU A 447 -49.78 -13.60 25.60
N ASN A 448 -48.65 -14.20 26.00
CA ASN A 448 -47.54 -13.46 26.56
C ASN A 448 -46.42 -13.30 25.53
N PRO A 449 -46.42 -12.24 24.67
CA PRO A 449 -45.44 -12.05 23.61
C PRO A 449 -44.00 -11.86 24.12
N ARG A 450 -43.79 -11.86 25.44
CA ARG A 450 -42.47 -11.81 26.08
C ARG A 450 -41.73 -13.15 25.99
N MET A 451 -42.40 -14.28 25.76
CA MET A 451 -41.73 -15.59 25.61
C MET A 451 -41.13 -15.80 24.22
N GLU A 452 -41.84 -15.42 23.16
CA GLU A 452 -41.43 -15.65 21.76
C GLU A 452 -39.99 -15.20 21.44
N PRO A 453 -39.53 -13.96 21.77
CA PRO A 453 -38.18 -13.52 21.39
C PRO A 453 -37.06 -14.23 22.17
N GLN A 454 -37.35 -14.69 23.40
CA GLN A 454 -36.41 -15.43 24.24
C GLN A 454 -36.26 -16.88 23.75
N ASN A 455 -37.37 -17.49 23.34
CA ASN A 455 -37.39 -18.80 22.69
C ASN A 455 -36.69 -18.74 21.33
N ALA A 456 -36.94 -17.70 20.53
CA ALA A 456 -36.29 -17.50 19.23
C ALA A 456 -34.75 -17.34 19.35
N LEU A 457 -34.26 -16.57 20.33
CA LEU A 457 -32.81 -16.52 20.65
C LEU A 457 -32.27 -17.90 21.04
N SER A 458 -32.97 -18.62 21.92
CA SER A 458 -32.53 -19.93 22.42
C SER A 458 -32.49 -21.00 21.32
N LEU A 459 -33.49 -21.02 20.44
CA LEU A 459 -33.51 -21.86 19.24
C LEU A 459 -32.37 -21.49 18.28
N ARG A 460 -32.10 -20.19 18.08
CA ARG A 460 -31.00 -19.72 17.23
C ARG A 460 -29.61 -20.10 17.74
N ARG A 461 -29.44 -20.28 19.06
CA ARG A 461 -28.20 -20.78 19.68
C ARG A 461 -27.96 -22.25 19.36
N LEU A 462 -29.03 -23.05 19.30
CA LEU A 462 -28.98 -24.48 19.00
C LEU A 462 -28.86 -24.76 17.49
N LYS A 463 -29.52 -23.95 16.66
CA LYS A 463 -29.51 -24.07 15.20
C LYS A 463 -29.34 -22.70 14.55
N ALA A 464 -28.18 -22.50 13.91
CA ALA A 464 -27.95 -21.34 13.07
C ALA A 464 -28.97 -21.29 11.90
N PHE A 465 -29.34 -20.07 11.49
CA PHE A 465 -30.24 -19.85 10.36
C PHE A 465 -29.42 -19.47 9.13
N THR A 466 -29.52 -20.26 8.07
CA THR A 466 -28.84 -20.07 6.78
C THR A 466 -29.58 -20.89 5.72
N PRO A 467 -29.60 -20.47 4.44
CA PRO A 467 -30.08 -21.32 3.35
C PRO A 467 -29.10 -22.46 3.02
N LEU A 468 -27.83 -22.34 3.41
CA LEU A 468 -26.77 -23.32 3.11
C LEU A 468 -26.95 -24.60 3.95
N ILE A 469 -26.87 -25.78 3.31
CA ILE A 469 -27.27 -27.06 3.93
C ILE A 469 -26.06 -27.75 4.60
N PRO A 470 -25.88 -27.69 5.95
CA PRO A 470 -24.59 -27.98 6.58
C PRO A 470 -24.12 -29.43 6.39
N ASP A 471 -25.06 -30.37 6.38
CA ASP A 471 -24.78 -31.80 6.25
C ASP A 471 -24.40 -32.18 4.81
N ALA A 472 -24.99 -31.51 3.82
CA ALA A 472 -24.60 -31.64 2.42
C ALA A 472 -23.23 -31.01 2.15
N TRP A 473 -22.91 -29.88 2.79
CA TRP A 473 -21.55 -29.32 2.78
C TRP A 473 -20.54 -30.28 3.40
N GLN A 474 -20.83 -30.88 4.57
CA GLN A 474 -19.92 -31.86 5.17
C GLN A 474 -19.72 -33.08 4.26
N ARG A 475 -20.81 -33.65 3.73
CA ARG A 475 -20.78 -34.78 2.79
C ARG A 475 -19.92 -34.45 1.56
N LEU A 476 -20.19 -33.34 0.89
CA LEU A 476 -19.49 -32.95 -0.34
C LEU A 476 -18.03 -32.57 -0.08
N LEU A 477 -17.68 -31.98 1.07
CA LEU A 477 -16.28 -31.77 1.45
C LEU A 477 -15.53 -33.08 1.70
N ILE A 478 -16.18 -34.10 2.25
CA ILE A 478 -15.59 -35.44 2.42
C ILE A 478 -15.46 -36.15 1.06
N GLU A 479 -16.52 -36.21 0.26
CA GLU A 479 -16.52 -36.81 -1.09
C GLU A 479 -15.45 -36.21 -2.02
N CYS A 480 -15.17 -34.90 -1.88
CA CYS A 480 -14.22 -34.18 -2.72
C CYS A 480 -12.80 -34.09 -2.12
N ASN A 481 -12.54 -34.74 -0.97
CA ASN A 481 -11.30 -34.65 -0.19
C ASN A 481 -10.85 -33.19 0.09
N LEU A 482 -11.77 -32.38 0.59
CA LEU A 482 -11.60 -30.96 0.91
C LEU A 482 -11.71 -30.64 2.42
N THR A 483 -12.00 -31.64 3.26
CA THR A 483 -12.24 -31.46 4.70
C THR A 483 -11.09 -30.77 5.43
N GLU A 484 -9.83 -31.11 5.15
CA GLU A 484 -8.66 -30.47 5.77
C GLU A 484 -8.45 -29.01 5.31
N ARG A 485 -8.94 -28.67 4.10
CA ARG A 485 -8.80 -27.34 3.50
C ARG A 485 -9.88 -26.36 3.98
N TYR A 486 -11.04 -26.90 4.39
CA TYR A 486 -12.23 -26.15 4.83
C TYR A 486 -12.91 -26.75 6.10
N PRO A 487 -12.17 -27.11 7.17
CA PRO A 487 -12.71 -27.88 8.30
C PRO A 487 -13.79 -27.12 9.08
N ASN A 488 -13.72 -25.79 9.05
CA ASN A 488 -14.61 -24.92 9.81
C ASN A 488 -15.97 -24.66 9.13
N ILE A 489 -16.14 -24.96 7.84
CA ILE A 489 -17.38 -24.61 7.13
C ILE A 489 -18.60 -25.35 7.71
N PRO A 490 -18.64 -26.69 7.84
CA PRO A 490 -19.84 -27.37 8.33
C PRO A 490 -20.25 -26.94 9.74
N GLN A 491 -19.27 -26.74 10.64
CA GLN A 491 -19.55 -26.30 12.00
C GLN A 491 -20.00 -24.84 12.06
N GLY A 492 -19.42 -23.96 11.23
CA GLY A 492 -19.84 -22.58 11.05
C GLY A 492 -21.25 -22.46 10.48
N LEU A 493 -21.66 -23.38 9.60
CA LEU A 493 -23.04 -23.44 9.09
C LEU A 493 -24.05 -23.99 10.11
N ARG A 494 -23.66 -24.91 11.01
CA ARG A 494 -24.55 -25.42 12.07
C ARG A 494 -24.70 -24.47 13.27
N THR A 495 -23.61 -23.84 13.71
CA THR A 495 -23.53 -23.06 14.97
C THR A 495 -23.15 -21.59 14.80
N GLY A 496 -22.97 -21.13 13.57
CA GLY A 496 -22.53 -19.79 13.22
C GLY A 496 -21.00 -19.64 13.18
N PHE A 497 -20.52 -18.73 12.33
CA PHE A 497 -19.11 -18.40 12.20
C PHE A 497 -18.64 -17.41 13.27
N ARG A 498 -17.37 -17.49 13.66
CA ARG A 498 -16.68 -16.46 14.44
C ARG A 498 -16.02 -15.48 13.47
N VAL A 499 -16.25 -14.18 13.71
CA VAL A 499 -15.87 -13.06 12.84
C VAL A 499 -14.82 -12.14 13.50
N GLY A 500 -14.22 -12.56 14.62
CA GLY A 500 -13.21 -11.78 15.35
C GLY A 500 -13.79 -10.74 16.31
N ILE A 501 -15.11 -10.75 16.57
CA ILE A 501 -15.70 -9.90 17.60
C ILE A 501 -15.24 -10.41 18.98
N ILE A 502 -14.51 -9.58 19.71
CA ILE A 502 -14.11 -9.84 21.10
C ILE A 502 -15.31 -9.67 22.05
N PRO A 503 -15.28 -10.27 23.26
CA PRO A 503 -16.32 -10.05 24.26
C PRO A 503 -16.50 -8.57 24.58
N ILE A 504 -17.75 -8.10 24.55
CA ILE A 504 -18.10 -6.74 24.95
C ILE A 504 -18.28 -6.72 26.48
N LEU A 505 -17.64 -5.76 27.15
CA LEU A 505 -17.60 -5.67 28.62
C LEU A 505 -18.50 -4.57 29.20
N VAL A 506 -18.94 -3.62 28.35
CA VAL A 506 -19.77 -2.46 28.73
C VAL A 506 -20.76 -2.21 27.61
N THR A 507 -22.03 -2.02 27.96
CA THR A 507 -23.08 -1.76 26.97
C THR A 507 -22.97 -0.35 26.39
N HIS A 508 -22.91 -0.26 25.06
CA HIS A 508 -22.76 1.00 24.32
C HIS A 508 -23.83 1.11 23.23
N THR A 509 -24.80 2.01 23.42
CA THR A 509 -25.95 2.18 22.51
C THR A 509 -25.99 3.55 21.83
N PRO A 510 -25.03 3.89 20.94
CA PRO A 510 -25.04 5.15 20.22
C PRO A 510 -26.31 5.32 19.36
N ARG A 511 -26.78 6.56 19.21
CA ARG A 511 -27.90 6.88 18.32
C ARG A 511 -27.54 6.64 16.85
N ASN A 512 -28.58 6.38 16.06
CA ASN A 512 -28.46 6.20 14.61
C ASN A 512 -28.23 7.54 13.89
N SER A 513 -27.94 7.47 12.58
CA SER A 513 -27.86 8.65 11.73
C SER A 513 -29.24 9.28 11.50
N SER A 514 -29.32 10.61 11.47
CA SER A 514 -30.50 11.38 11.05
C SER A 514 -31.01 11.05 9.64
N SER A 515 -30.20 10.38 8.81
CA SER A 515 -30.68 9.77 7.55
C SER A 515 -31.83 8.79 7.74
N LEU A 516 -31.95 8.14 8.91
CA LEU A 516 -33.10 7.27 9.19
C LEU A 516 -34.39 8.07 9.37
N ILE A 517 -34.33 9.28 9.92
CA ILE A 517 -35.49 10.17 10.07
C ILE A 517 -35.90 10.68 8.68
N GLN A 518 -34.93 11.10 7.86
CA GLN A 518 -35.18 11.55 6.47
C GLN A 518 -35.83 10.48 5.59
N PHE A 519 -35.57 9.19 5.87
CA PHE A 519 -36.02 8.06 5.05
C PHE A 519 -36.79 7.02 5.88
N ALA A 520 -37.58 7.46 6.87
CA ALA A 520 -38.21 6.61 7.90
C ALA A 520 -38.98 5.40 7.33
N SER A 521 -39.89 5.63 6.37
CA SER A 521 -40.66 4.55 5.74
C SER A 521 -39.79 3.50 5.02
N SER A 522 -38.66 3.92 4.44
CA SER A 522 -37.67 3.01 3.84
C SER A 522 -36.85 2.26 4.89
N PHE A 523 -36.65 2.84 6.07
CA PHE A 523 -35.98 2.20 7.19
C PHE A 523 -36.90 1.16 7.84
N GLU A 524 -38.14 1.52 8.15
CA GLU A 524 -39.19 0.62 8.65
C GLU A 524 -39.41 -0.58 7.71
N ALA A 525 -39.60 -0.35 6.41
CA ALA A 525 -39.73 -1.40 5.40
C ALA A 525 -38.44 -2.22 5.15
N THR A 526 -37.31 -1.81 5.73
CA THR A 526 -36.08 -2.62 5.78
C THR A 526 -36.03 -3.43 7.08
N VAL A 527 -36.29 -2.81 8.24
CA VAL A 527 -36.33 -3.48 9.55
C VAL A 527 -37.38 -4.59 9.57
N ALA A 528 -38.60 -4.33 9.10
CA ALA A 528 -39.65 -5.33 8.99
C ALA A 528 -39.20 -6.53 8.14
N ARG A 529 -38.49 -6.28 7.03
CA ARG A 529 -37.97 -7.34 6.15
C ARG A 529 -36.87 -8.16 6.81
N GLU A 530 -36.01 -7.56 7.63
CA GLU A 530 -34.97 -8.26 8.37
C GLU A 530 -35.57 -9.18 9.47
N PHE A 531 -36.70 -8.78 10.07
CA PHE A 531 -37.51 -9.63 10.95
C PHE A 531 -38.23 -10.75 10.19
N THR A 532 -38.95 -10.45 9.09
CA THR A 532 -39.61 -11.48 8.25
C THR A 532 -38.61 -12.48 7.66
N SER A 533 -37.41 -12.03 7.33
CA SER A 533 -36.29 -12.89 6.89
C SER A 533 -35.65 -13.69 8.03
N ASN A 534 -36.16 -13.57 9.27
CA ASN A 534 -35.65 -14.21 10.48
C ASN A 534 -34.16 -13.90 10.80
N ARG A 535 -33.62 -12.78 10.28
CA ARG A 535 -32.20 -12.38 10.45
C ARG A 535 -32.00 -11.55 11.72
N TYR A 536 -32.94 -10.64 11.98
CA TYR A 536 -33.06 -9.91 13.25
C TYR A 536 -33.89 -10.71 14.25
N LEU A 537 -33.48 -10.68 15.53
CA LEU A 537 -34.26 -11.19 16.66
C LEU A 537 -34.55 -10.07 17.66
N GLY A 538 -35.79 -9.98 18.15
CA GLY A 538 -36.30 -8.88 18.96
C GLY A 538 -37.71 -8.47 18.51
N PRO A 539 -38.16 -7.22 18.77
CA PRO A 539 -37.43 -6.19 19.50
C PRO A 539 -37.23 -6.52 20.99
N PHE A 540 -36.20 -5.92 21.59
CA PHE A 540 -35.88 -5.99 23.02
C PHE A 540 -35.62 -4.58 23.58
N SER A 541 -35.96 -4.36 24.85
CA SER A 541 -35.38 -3.27 25.65
C SER A 541 -33.91 -3.55 25.96
N CYS A 542 -33.11 -2.51 26.17
CA CYS A 542 -31.68 -2.62 26.46
C CYS A 542 -31.39 -3.54 27.66
N SER A 543 -32.05 -3.28 28.80
CA SER A 543 -31.95 -4.10 30.01
C SER A 543 -32.35 -5.57 29.76
N LYS A 544 -33.40 -5.83 28.96
CA LYS A 544 -33.80 -7.20 28.67
C LYS A 544 -32.80 -7.90 27.74
N LEU A 545 -32.25 -7.20 26.75
CA LEU A 545 -31.23 -7.76 25.85
C LEU A 545 -29.94 -8.07 26.60
N GLU A 546 -29.48 -7.17 27.46
CA GLU A 546 -28.29 -7.37 28.30
C GLU A 546 -28.46 -8.59 29.22
N SER A 547 -29.66 -8.80 29.80
CA SER A 547 -29.98 -10.01 30.57
C SER A 547 -29.94 -11.32 29.77
N LEU A 548 -29.96 -11.26 28.43
CA LEU A 548 -30.05 -12.42 27.55
C LEU A 548 -28.74 -12.75 26.83
N ILE A 549 -27.92 -11.76 26.48
CA ILE A 549 -26.66 -11.94 25.74
C ILE A 549 -25.41 -11.36 26.44
N GLY A 550 -25.57 -10.75 27.61
CA GLY A 550 -24.53 -9.97 28.28
C GLY A 550 -24.39 -8.54 27.71
N PRO A 551 -23.41 -7.76 28.19
CA PRO A 551 -23.18 -6.40 27.71
C PRO A 551 -22.94 -6.36 26.20
N PHE A 552 -23.47 -5.34 25.51
CA PHE A 552 -23.49 -5.32 24.04
C PHE A 552 -23.24 -3.91 23.45
N GLN A 553 -22.68 -3.86 22.24
CA GLN A 553 -22.39 -2.62 21.53
C GLN A 553 -23.21 -2.56 20.23
N SER A 554 -24.16 -1.63 20.15
CA SER A 554 -24.94 -1.43 18.93
C SER A 554 -24.18 -0.56 17.93
N SER A 555 -23.99 -1.05 16.70
CA SER A 555 -23.35 -0.26 15.65
C SER A 555 -24.36 0.67 14.95
N PRO A 556 -24.13 2.01 14.87
CA PRO A 556 -25.09 2.96 14.32
C PRO A 556 -25.53 2.62 12.90
N LEU A 557 -26.83 2.65 12.67
CA LEU A 557 -27.45 2.49 11.36
C LEU A 557 -27.56 3.82 10.60
N SER A 558 -27.48 3.73 9.28
CA SER A 558 -27.71 4.83 8.34
C SER A 558 -28.29 4.32 7.04
N LEU A 559 -29.09 5.14 6.35
CA LEU A 559 -29.59 4.84 5.00
C LEU A 559 -28.86 5.68 3.95
N ILE A 560 -28.43 5.04 2.87
CA ILE A 560 -27.78 5.68 1.72
C ILE A 560 -28.50 5.22 0.45
N PRO A 561 -28.94 6.11 -0.46
CA PRO A 561 -29.58 5.72 -1.71
C PRO A 561 -28.61 4.93 -2.60
N LYS A 562 -29.09 3.87 -3.27
CA LYS A 562 -28.26 3.11 -4.21
C LYS A 562 -27.94 3.99 -5.43
N PRO A 563 -26.68 4.06 -5.89
CA PRO A 563 -26.33 4.80 -7.11
C PRO A 563 -27.19 4.35 -8.30
N HIS A 564 -27.78 5.32 -9.00
CA HIS A 564 -28.66 5.12 -10.17
C HIS A 564 -30.02 4.44 -9.87
N LYS A 565 -30.34 4.16 -8.60
CA LYS A 565 -31.68 3.76 -8.14
C LYS A 565 -32.01 4.53 -6.85
N PRO A 566 -32.27 5.85 -6.91
CA PRO A 566 -32.40 6.70 -5.73
C PRO A 566 -33.50 6.24 -4.78
N ASN A 567 -34.62 5.71 -5.31
CA ASN A 567 -35.75 5.19 -4.55
C ASN A 567 -35.45 3.83 -3.87
N VAL A 568 -34.26 3.25 -4.06
CA VAL A 568 -33.84 1.99 -3.43
C VAL A 568 -32.71 2.29 -2.46
N MET A 569 -33.06 2.37 -1.18
CA MET A 569 -32.08 2.63 -0.13
C MET A 569 -31.21 1.39 0.16
N ARG A 570 -30.03 1.60 0.74
CA ARG A 570 -29.17 0.59 1.35
C ARG A 570 -28.95 0.96 2.81
N LEU A 571 -29.26 0.03 3.72
CA LEU A 571 -28.89 0.11 5.12
C LEU A 571 -27.38 -0.15 5.28
N VAL A 572 -26.73 0.66 6.11
CA VAL A 572 -25.31 0.55 6.43
C VAL A 572 -25.15 0.58 7.95
N GLN A 573 -24.66 -0.53 8.50
CA GLN A 573 -24.32 -0.69 9.92
C GLN A 573 -22.85 -0.32 10.11
N ASN A 574 -22.59 0.74 10.89
CA ASN A 574 -21.27 1.34 10.99
C ASN A 574 -20.39 0.66 12.06
N PHE A 575 -19.89 -0.53 11.75
CA PHE A 575 -18.94 -1.29 12.60
C PHE A 575 -17.61 -0.56 12.86
N SER A 576 -17.32 0.55 12.15
CA SER A 576 -16.19 1.45 12.39
C SER A 576 -16.56 2.68 13.25
N PHE A 577 -17.64 2.61 14.04
CA PHE A 577 -18.00 3.60 15.06
C PHE A 577 -17.65 3.09 16.47
N PRO A 578 -17.08 3.93 17.36
CA PRO A 578 -16.60 5.30 17.13
C PRO A 578 -15.33 5.33 16.26
N ARG A 579 -15.17 6.39 15.46
CA ARG A 579 -13.97 6.58 14.62
C ARG A 579 -12.73 6.98 15.44
N SER A 580 -12.95 7.63 16.58
CA SER A 580 -11.93 7.97 17.56
C SER A 580 -12.19 7.11 18.80
N PRO A 581 -11.49 5.98 18.98
CA PRO A 581 -11.71 5.09 20.12
C PRO A 581 -11.22 5.72 21.43
N SER A 582 -11.92 5.44 22.53
CA SER A 582 -11.41 5.63 23.89
C SER A 582 -10.98 4.29 24.49
N VAL A 583 -10.33 4.31 25.66
CA VAL A 583 -9.87 3.08 26.35
C VAL A 583 -11.02 2.09 26.61
N ASN A 584 -12.23 2.59 26.89
CA ASN A 584 -13.40 1.79 27.25
C ASN A 584 -14.48 1.75 26.15
N TYR A 585 -14.22 2.36 24.98
CA TYR A 585 -15.17 2.39 23.87
C TYR A 585 -14.43 2.49 22.52
N ALA A 586 -14.25 1.35 21.88
CA ALA A 586 -13.61 1.23 20.58
C ALA A 586 -14.61 0.66 19.54
N SER A 587 -14.31 0.78 18.25
CA SER A 587 -15.23 0.27 17.22
C SER A 587 -15.11 -1.24 17.06
N ILE A 588 -16.17 -1.91 16.61
CA ILE A 588 -16.16 -3.38 16.41
C ILE A 588 -15.02 -3.78 15.46
N ASN A 589 -14.83 -3.04 14.37
CA ASN A 589 -13.75 -3.26 13.41
C ASN A 589 -12.34 -2.97 13.97
N SER A 590 -12.20 -2.21 15.06
CA SER A 590 -10.87 -1.90 15.62
C SER A 590 -10.13 -3.11 16.21
N ASN A 591 -10.85 -4.19 16.50
CA ASN A 591 -10.31 -5.42 17.09
C ASN A 591 -10.25 -6.59 16.09
N ILE A 592 -10.65 -6.37 14.82
CA ILE A 592 -10.74 -7.43 13.80
C ILE A 592 -9.60 -7.26 12.79
N LEU A 593 -8.64 -8.17 12.81
CA LEU A 593 -7.60 -8.25 11.78
C LEU A 593 -8.15 -8.95 10.54
N SER A 594 -8.25 -8.22 9.42
CA SER A 594 -8.78 -8.77 8.16
C SER A 594 -7.91 -9.87 7.55
N ASP A 595 -6.63 -9.94 7.95
CA ASP A 595 -5.66 -10.87 7.38
C ASP A 595 -5.79 -12.29 7.96
N ASP A 596 -6.46 -12.42 9.12
CA ASP A 596 -6.80 -13.69 9.79
C ASP A 596 -7.96 -14.42 9.09
N PHE A 597 -8.63 -13.77 8.13
CA PHE A 597 -9.76 -14.30 7.36
C PHE A 597 -9.43 -14.37 5.85
N PRO A 598 -8.36 -15.08 5.44
CA PRO A 598 -7.92 -15.10 4.05
C PRO A 598 -8.81 -15.98 3.17
N CYS A 599 -9.01 -15.53 1.94
CA CYS A 599 -9.80 -16.24 0.92
C CYS A 599 -9.28 -15.93 -0.49
N THR A 600 -9.67 -16.72 -1.48
CA THR A 600 -9.26 -16.49 -2.87
C THR A 600 -10.04 -15.35 -3.51
N TRP A 601 -9.31 -14.48 -4.22
CA TRP A 601 -9.90 -13.45 -5.08
C TRP A 601 -9.12 -13.36 -6.37
N THR A 602 -9.84 -13.18 -7.48
CA THR A 602 -9.29 -13.05 -8.83
C THR A 602 -9.24 -11.58 -9.25
N PRO A 603 -8.15 -10.85 -8.97
CA PRO A 603 -7.97 -9.51 -9.49
C PRO A 603 -7.88 -9.51 -11.01
N PHE A 604 -8.02 -8.32 -11.61
CA PHE A 604 -7.97 -8.12 -13.06
C PHE A 604 -6.87 -8.93 -13.77
N LYS A 605 -5.63 -8.94 -13.26
CA LYS A 605 -4.52 -9.69 -13.85
C LYS A 605 -4.66 -11.21 -13.80
N ALA A 606 -5.20 -11.76 -12.71
CA ALA A 606 -5.48 -13.20 -12.60
C ALA A 606 -6.57 -13.61 -13.62
N PHE A 607 -7.61 -12.77 -13.79
CA PHE A 607 -8.62 -12.99 -14.82
C PHE A 607 -8.03 -12.86 -16.24
N CYS A 608 -7.06 -11.96 -16.47
CA CYS A 608 -6.32 -11.91 -17.73
C CYS A 608 -5.58 -13.21 -18.02
N ALA A 609 -4.84 -13.75 -17.04
CA ALA A 609 -4.12 -15.02 -17.18
C ALA A 609 -5.08 -16.16 -17.54
N ILE A 610 -6.16 -16.32 -16.77
CA ILE A 610 -7.23 -17.30 -17.07
C ILE A 610 -7.73 -17.12 -18.52
N VAL A 611 -8.21 -15.93 -18.90
CA VAL A 611 -8.84 -15.71 -20.21
C VAL A 611 -7.88 -15.93 -21.37
N CYS A 612 -6.60 -15.59 -21.24
CA CYS A 612 -5.60 -15.86 -22.27
C CYS A 612 -5.37 -17.36 -22.50
N GLN A 613 -5.54 -18.18 -21.46
CA GLN A 613 -5.30 -19.62 -21.48
C GLN A 613 -6.54 -20.42 -21.95
N LEU A 614 -7.74 -19.83 -21.95
CA LEU A 614 -8.98 -20.49 -22.40
C LEU A 614 -8.94 -20.85 -23.91
N PRO A 615 -9.30 -22.09 -24.31
CA PRO A 615 -9.28 -22.53 -25.70
C PRO A 615 -10.37 -21.85 -26.56
N PRO A 616 -10.24 -21.86 -27.90
CA PRO A 616 -11.21 -21.26 -28.81
C PRO A 616 -12.64 -21.79 -28.62
N GLY A 617 -13.63 -20.90 -28.72
CA GLY A 617 -15.05 -21.24 -28.55
C GLY A 617 -15.48 -21.49 -27.10
N THR A 618 -14.62 -21.27 -26.10
CA THR A 618 -15.02 -21.22 -24.69
C THR A 618 -16.10 -20.15 -24.47
N GLN A 619 -17.12 -20.48 -23.70
CA GLN A 619 -18.16 -19.56 -23.23
C GLN A 619 -18.09 -19.41 -21.71
N ALA A 620 -18.60 -18.29 -21.19
CA ALA A 620 -18.73 -18.03 -19.76
C ALA A 620 -20.15 -17.62 -19.37
N MET A 621 -20.46 -17.79 -18.09
CA MET A 621 -21.69 -17.33 -17.42
C MET A 621 -21.33 -16.72 -16.07
N VAL A 622 -21.93 -15.57 -15.73
CA VAL A 622 -21.82 -14.95 -14.40
C VAL A 622 -23.05 -15.28 -13.56
N ARG A 623 -22.81 -15.59 -12.30
CA ARG A 623 -23.79 -15.95 -11.27
C ARG A 623 -23.55 -15.10 -10.04
N ASP A 624 -24.56 -14.36 -9.61
CA ASP A 624 -24.49 -13.46 -8.44
C ASP A 624 -25.16 -14.14 -7.23
N VAL A 625 -24.46 -14.19 -6.08
CA VAL A 625 -25.01 -14.82 -4.87
C VAL A 625 -26.00 -13.88 -4.18
N ALA A 626 -27.27 -14.29 -4.15
CA ALA A 626 -28.37 -13.48 -3.62
C ALA A 626 -28.18 -13.16 -2.14
N GLU A 627 -28.34 -11.88 -1.78
CA GLU A 627 -28.15 -11.36 -0.41
C GLU A 627 -26.84 -11.86 0.24
N ALA A 628 -25.73 -11.80 -0.50
CA ALA A 628 -24.38 -12.11 0.01
C ALA A 628 -24.09 -11.44 1.37
N TYR A 629 -23.24 -12.09 2.17
CA TYR A 629 -23.10 -11.90 3.63
C TYR A 629 -24.33 -12.33 4.45
N ARG A 630 -25.57 -11.98 4.05
CA ARG A 630 -26.79 -12.30 4.85
C ARG A 630 -27.13 -13.79 4.93
N ILE A 631 -26.48 -14.62 4.13
CA ILE A 631 -26.57 -16.09 4.18
C ILE A 631 -25.56 -16.73 5.16
N ILE A 632 -24.64 -15.95 5.73
CA ILE A 632 -23.56 -16.43 6.61
C ILE A 632 -23.94 -16.15 8.07
N PRO A 633 -24.30 -17.19 8.85
CA PRO A 633 -24.74 -17.03 10.23
C PRO A 633 -23.57 -16.71 11.16
N LEU A 634 -23.84 -15.93 12.21
CA LEU A 634 -22.87 -15.59 13.24
C LEU A 634 -23.02 -16.49 14.47
N HIS A 635 -21.88 -16.93 15.02
CA HIS A 635 -21.83 -17.66 16.28
C HIS A 635 -22.37 -16.79 17.42
N GLN A 636 -23.07 -17.40 18.38
CA GLN A 636 -23.73 -16.65 19.48
C GLN A 636 -22.80 -15.73 20.27
N SER A 637 -21.50 -16.05 20.37
CA SER A 637 -20.49 -15.19 21.02
C SER A 637 -20.14 -13.92 20.24
N GLN A 638 -20.74 -13.68 19.07
CA GLN A 638 -20.48 -12.51 18.20
C GLN A 638 -21.66 -11.54 18.19
N TRP A 639 -22.86 -12.02 18.54
CA TRP A 639 -24.10 -11.24 18.61
C TRP A 639 -24.01 -9.97 19.46
N PRO A 640 -23.27 -9.91 20.60
CA PRO A 640 -23.11 -8.67 21.36
C PRO A 640 -22.43 -7.52 20.59
N GLY A 641 -21.69 -7.80 19.51
CA GLY A 641 -21.09 -6.78 18.64
C GLY A 641 -21.89 -6.46 17.37
N THR A 642 -23.02 -7.13 17.13
CA THR A 642 -23.85 -6.97 15.92
C THR A 642 -25.26 -6.45 16.21
N VAL A 643 -25.55 -6.09 17.45
CA VAL A 643 -26.83 -5.47 17.84
C VAL A 643 -27.08 -4.19 17.02
N VAL A 644 -28.36 -3.97 16.70
CA VAL A 644 -28.86 -2.74 16.06
C VAL A 644 -29.86 -2.04 16.96
N ARG A 645 -29.79 -0.70 16.99
CA ARG A 645 -30.80 0.17 17.60
C ARG A 645 -31.89 0.42 16.56
N LEU A 646 -33.16 0.19 16.92
CA LEU A 646 -34.30 0.22 15.99
C LEU A 646 -35.02 1.57 15.94
N SER A 647 -34.92 2.40 16.97
CA SER A 647 -35.47 3.76 17.03
C SER A 647 -34.64 4.60 18.01
N ASP A 648 -35.02 5.85 18.27
CA ASP A 648 -34.42 6.64 19.38
C ASP A 648 -34.96 6.21 20.77
N GLU A 649 -36.02 5.41 20.82
CA GLU A 649 -36.54 4.76 22.04
C GLU A 649 -35.70 3.54 22.49
N ASP A 650 -36.07 2.91 23.62
CA ASP A 650 -35.42 1.70 24.12
C ASP A 650 -35.83 0.43 23.33
N SER A 651 -35.40 0.35 22.06
CA SER A 651 -35.75 -0.73 21.14
C SER A 651 -34.55 -1.20 20.32
N PHE A 652 -34.21 -2.49 20.46
CA PHE A 652 -33.03 -3.12 19.87
C PHE A 652 -33.35 -4.47 19.24
N ALA A 653 -32.55 -4.89 18.25
CA ALA A 653 -32.55 -6.26 17.74
C ALA A 653 -31.13 -6.81 17.63
N VAL A 654 -31.01 -8.13 17.76
CA VAL A 654 -29.78 -8.86 17.46
C VAL A 654 -29.74 -9.19 15.97
N ASP A 655 -28.77 -8.66 15.23
CA ASP A 655 -28.46 -9.19 13.90
C ASP A 655 -27.65 -10.47 14.04
N THR A 656 -28.22 -11.59 13.60
CA THR A 656 -27.63 -12.93 13.73
C THR A 656 -26.85 -13.36 12.48
N GLN A 657 -26.79 -12.51 11.45
CA GLN A 657 -26.14 -12.78 10.18
C GLN A 657 -24.95 -11.83 9.94
N THR A 658 -24.05 -12.21 9.05
CA THR A 658 -22.96 -11.32 8.62
C THR A 658 -23.56 -10.14 7.86
N ALA A 659 -23.11 -8.93 8.20
CA ALA A 659 -23.59 -7.67 7.64
C ALA A 659 -22.49 -6.94 6.86
N PHE A 660 -22.87 -6.14 5.87
CA PHE A 660 -21.91 -5.33 5.13
C PHE A 660 -21.29 -4.26 6.04
N GLY A 661 -19.96 -4.25 6.15
CA GLY A 661 -19.19 -3.26 6.91
C GLY A 661 -18.30 -3.85 8.00
N ILE A 662 -18.50 -5.11 8.40
CA ILE A 662 -17.60 -5.82 9.32
C ILE A 662 -16.31 -6.25 8.59
N ALA A 663 -15.14 -5.99 9.18
CA ALA A 663 -13.84 -6.09 8.50
C ALA A 663 -13.48 -7.52 8.04
N SER A 664 -13.97 -8.54 8.74
CA SER A 664 -13.81 -9.97 8.44
C SER A 664 -14.90 -10.54 7.51
N GLY A 665 -15.97 -9.79 7.23
CA GLY A 665 -17.14 -10.31 6.51
C GLY A 665 -16.82 -10.78 5.10
N ALA A 666 -15.98 -10.01 4.38
CA ALA A 666 -15.40 -10.42 3.09
C ALA A 666 -14.63 -11.73 3.19
N GLY A 667 -13.88 -11.92 4.27
CA GLY A 667 -13.06 -13.10 4.52
C GLY A 667 -13.87 -14.37 4.79
N ILE A 668 -14.86 -14.31 5.69
CA ILE A 668 -15.70 -15.48 6.02
C ILE A 668 -16.62 -15.86 4.85
N PHE A 669 -17.27 -14.89 4.19
CA PHE A 669 -18.05 -15.17 2.99
C PHE A 669 -17.15 -15.69 1.87
N GLY A 670 -15.98 -15.08 1.68
CA GLY A 670 -14.96 -15.52 0.73
C GLY A 670 -14.48 -16.94 0.98
N HIS A 671 -14.20 -17.33 2.23
CA HIS A 671 -13.80 -18.69 2.62
C HIS A 671 -14.91 -19.72 2.36
N THR A 672 -16.17 -19.34 2.59
CA THR A 672 -17.32 -20.19 2.21
C THR A 672 -17.40 -20.34 0.69
N GLY A 673 -17.23 -19.24 -0.06
CA GLY A 673 -17.17 -19.25 -1.52
C GLY A 673 -15.95 -19.97 -2.11
N ASP A 674 -14.82 -20.02 -1.41
CA ASP A 674 -13.65 -20.83 -1.78
C ASP A 674 -14.03 -22.31 -1.72
N GLY A 675 -14.69 -22.72 -0.63
CA GLY A 675 -15.16 -24.09 -0.43
C GLY A 675 -16.17 -24.53 -1.48
N SER A 676 -17.14 -23.69 -1.86
CA SER A 676 -18.06 -24.04 -2.95
C SER A 676 -17.36 -24.09 -4.30
N ALA A 677 -16.48 -23.13 -4.61
CA ALA A 677 -15.71 -23.12 -5.86
C ALA A 677 -14.87 -24.40 -6.01
N ASP A 678 -14.19 -24.84 -4.96
CA ASP A 678 -13.42 -26.07 -4.98
C ASP A 678 -14.32 -27.33 -5.03
N ILE A 679 -15.52 -27.31 -4.44
CA ILE A 679 -16.50 -28.41 -4.63
C ILE A 679 -16.96 -28.49 -6.10
N PHE A 680 -17.27 -27.37 -6.76
CA PHE A 680 -17.59 -27.36 -8.20
C PHE A 680 -16.42 -27.90 -9.04
N ARG A 681 -15.19 -27.40 -8.80
CA ARG A 681 -13.97 -27.86 -9.48
C ARG A 681 -13.74 -29.37 -9.27
N ARG A 682 -13.91 -29.88 -8.05
CA ARG A 682 -13.77 -31.31 -7.70
C ARG A 682 -14.86 -32.21 -8.29
N LYS A 683 -16.06 -31.68 -8.57
CA LYS A 683 -17.10 -32.35 -9.38
C LYS A 683 -16.93 -32.13 -10.89
N GLY A 684 -15.78 -31.60 -11.34
CA GLY A 684 -15.40 -31.46 -12.74
C GLY A 684 -16.01 -30.24 -13.46
N ILE A 685 -16.71 -29.35 -12.75
CA ILE A 685 -17.32 -28.14 -13.30
C ILE A 685 -16.27 -27.02 -13.30
N GLY A 686 -15.75 -26.66 -14.48
CA GLY A 686 -14.86 -25.50 -14.62
C GLY A 686 -14.31 -25.24 -16.03
N PRO A 687 -13.40 -24.25 -16.18
CA PRO A 687 -12.83 -23.42 -15.11
C PRO A 687 -13.87 -22.58 -14.35
N LEU A 688 -13.54 -22.20 -13.12
CA LEU A 688 -14.40 -21.41 -12.24
C LEU A 688 -13.54 -20.42 -11.46
N THR A 689 -14.00 -19.17 -11.37
CA THR A 689 -13.34 -18.07 -10.65
C THR A 689 -14.39 -17.18 -9.98
N LYS A 690 -14.00 -16.38 -8.96
CA LYS A 690 -14.92 -15.44 -8.29
C LYS A 690 -14.30 -14.10 -7.88
N TRP A 691 -15.16 -13.10 -7.73
CA TRP A 691 -14.85 -11.83 -7.09
C TRP A 691 -16.02 -11.38 -6.20
N VAL A 692 -15.82 -11.44 -4.88
CA VAL A 692 -16.87 -11.24 -3.87
C VAL A 692 -18.07 -12.14 -4.17
N ASP A 693 -19.20 -11.56 -4.57
CA ASP A 693 -20.49 -12.17 -4.86
C ASP A 693 -20.67 -12.61 -6.33
N ASP A 694 -19.81 -12.14 -7.24
CA ASP A 694 -19.76 -12.57 -8.65
C ASP A 694 -18.97 -13.90 -8.79
N PHE A 695 -19.62 -14.99 -9.20
CA PHE A 695 -18.98 -16.23 -9.66
C PHE A 695 -19.02 -16.29 -11.20
N VAL A 696 -17.89 -16.61 -11.84
CA VAL A 696 -17.77 -16.79 -13.29
C VAL A 696 -17.45 -18.24 -13.60
N PHE A 697 -18.42 -18.94 -14.17
CA PHE A 697 -18.29 -20.30 -14.68
C PHE A 697 -17.90 -20.25 -16.15
N PHE A 698 -16.96 -21.11 -16.57
CA PHE A 698 -16.57 -21.29 -17.96
C PHE A 698 -16.96 -22.69 -18.44
N ARG A 699 -17.40 -22.82 -19.70
CA ARG A 699 -17.66 -24.10 -20.35
C ARG A 699 -16.80 -24.27 -21.62
N ILE A 700 -16.17 -25.42 -21.72
CA ILE A 700 -15.15 -25.76 -22.73
C ILE A 700 -15.77 -26.66 -23.80
N LEU A 701 -15.51 -26.40 -25.09
CA LEU A 701 -15.92 -27.31 -26.15
C LEU A 701 -15.23 -28.67 -26.00
N LEU A 702 -15.97 -29.79 -26.06
CA LEU A 702 -15.44 -31.13 -25.80
C LEU A 702 -14.24 -31.49 -26.69
N LYS A 703 -14.22 -31.02 -27.95
CA LYS A 703 -13.10 -31.17 -28.90
C LYS A 703 -11.76 -30.56 -28.43
N HIS A 704 -11.78 -29.70 -27.41
CA HIS A 704 -10.61 -29.08 -26.79
C HIS A 704 -10.33 -29.59 -25.36
N LEU A 705 -11.30 -30.29 -24.74
CA LEU A 705 -11.26 -30.69 -23.33
C LEU A 705 -10.02 -31.53 -22.97
N PHE A 706 -9.67 -32.51 -23.80
CA PHE A 706 -8.48 -33.35 -23.59
C PHE A 706 -7.18 -32.52 -23.52
N LYS A 707 -6.91 -31.70 -24.55
CA LYS A 707 -5.70 -30.84 -24.59
C LYS A 707 -5.70 -29.81 -23.46
N PHE A 708 -6.86 -29.29 -23.09
CA PHE A 708 -6.97 -28.32 -22.01
C PHE A 708 -6.77 -28.96 -20.63
N ASN A 709 -7.13 -30.22 -20.43
CA ASN A 709 -6.83 -30.96 -19.19
C ASN A 709 -5.34 -31.31 -19.04
N GLU A 710 -4.64 -31.67 -20.13
CA GLU A 710 -3.17 -31.80 -20.09
C GLU A 710 -2.50 -30.46 -19.76
N TYR A 711 -2.98 -29.35 -20.33
CA TYR A 711 -2.53 -28.01 -19.96
C TYR A 711 -2.78 -27.67 -18.46
N ARG A 712 -3.94 -28.01 -17.91
CA ARG A 712 -4.24 -27.82 -16.47
C ARG A 712 -3.28 -28.63 -15.58
N LYS A 713 -2.96 -29.86 -15.98
CA LYS A 713 -1.96 -30.73 -15.33
C LYS A 713 -0.55 -30.10 -15.33
N GLU A 714 -0.11 -29.51 -16.45
CA GLU A 714 1.12 -28.71 -16.48
C GLU A 714 1.07 -27.50 -15.52
N ARG A 715 -0.04 -26.76 -15.51
CA ARG A 715 -0.22 -25.63 -14.57
C ARG A 715 -0.23 -26.06 -13.11
N CYS A 716 -0.81 -27.21 -12.78
CA CYS A 716 -0.78 -27.77 -11.43
C CYS A 716 0.66 -28.10 -10.99
N LEU A 717 1.48 -28.68 -11.87
CA LEU A 717 2.90 -28.91 -11.62
C LEU A 717 3.69 -27.60 -11.44
N SER A 718 3.41 -26.58 -12.26
CA SER A 718 4.01 -25.24 -12.11
C SER A 718 3.61 -24.58 -10.78
N VAL A 719 2.34 -24.62 -10.41
CA VAL A 719 1.84 -24.09 -9.13
C VAL A 719 2.53 -24.78 -7.95
N ARG A 720 2.64 -26.11 -7.97
CA ARG A 720 3.36 -26.89 -6.95
C ARG A 720 4.84 -26.50 -6.86
N LYS A 721 5.52 -26.33 -8.01
CA LYS A 721 6.93 -25.87 -8.08
C LYS A 721 7.12 -24.47 -7.51
N ASN A 722 6.15 -23.57 -7.68
CA ASN A 722 6.20 -22.18 -7.21
C ASN A 722 5.64 -21.98 -5.78
N GLY A 723 5.61 -23.04 -4.96
CA GLY A 723 5.21 -22.98 -3.54
C GLY A 723 3.73 -23.24 -3.27
N GLY A 724 2.92 -23.54 -4.28
CA GLY A 724 1.53 -23.97 -4.13
C GLY A 724 0.61 -22.86 -3.62
N ARG A 725 -0.09 -23.14 -2.51
CA ARG A 725 -1.09 -22.25 -1.89
C ARG A 725 -0.40 -21.19 -1.05
N ILE A 726 -0.40 -19.94 -1.51
CA ILE A 726 0.26 -18.81 -0.86
C ILE A 726 -0.77 -17.93 -0.14
N HIS A 727 -0.47 -17.58 1.10
CA HIS A 727 -1.23 -16.64 1.94
C HIS A 727 -0.47 -15.31 1.99
N SER A 728 -1.12 -14.19 1.64
CA SER A 728 -0.49 -12.87 1.54
C SER A 728 -1.45 -11.79 2.03
N GLY A 729 -1.48 -11.55 3.34
CA GLY A 729 -2.54 -10.79 4.00
C GLY A 729 -3.89 -11.49 3.83
N GLY A 730 -5.01 -10.77 3.84
CA GLY A 730 -6.36 -11.33 3.63
C GLY A 730 -6.66 -11.94 2.25
N ARG A 731 -5.67 -12.41 1.48
CA ARG A 731 -5.82 -13.10 0.20
C ARG A 731 -5.04 -14.42 0.17
N ILE A 732 -5.69 -15.44 -0.39
CA ILE A 732 -5.09 -16.70 -0.83
C ILE A 732 -4.91 -16.63 -2.35
N LEU A 733 -3.77 -17.11 -2.86
CA LEU A 733 -3.47 -17.18 -4.28
C LEU A 733 -2.54 -18.36 -4.59
N PHE A 734 -2.45 -18.73 -5.85
CA PHE A 734 -1.51 -19.70 -6.39
C PHE A 734 -0.62 -19.02 -7.42
N LYS A 735 0.71 -19.19 -7.33
CA LYS A 735 1.65 -18.60 -8.30
C LYS A 735 1.95 -19.57 -9.43
N GLY A 736 1.86 -19.09 -10.67
CA GLY A 736 2.36 -19.81 -11.84
C GLY A 736 3.77 -19.36 -12.22
N GLU A 737 4.03 -19.29 -13.53
CA GLU A 737 5.36 -18.94 -14.04
C GLU A 737 5.60 -17.43 -14.05
N THR A 738 6.86 -17.01 -13.97
CA THR A 738 7.24 -15.60 -14.20
C THR A 738 7.57 -15.42 -15.67
N TRP A 739 6.77 -14.62 -16.37
CA TRP A 739 6.98 -14.27 -17.78
C TRP A 739 8.20 -13.37 -17.97
N GLN A 740 8.66 -13.20 -19.21
CA GLN A 740 9.84 -12.38 -19.54
C GLN A 740 9.69 -10.89 -19.18
N ASP A 741 8.45 -10.38 -19.02
CA ASP A 741 8.15 -9.02 -18.53
C ASP A 741 8.26 -8.88 -17.01
N GLY A 742 8.48 -9.98 -16.29
CA GLY A 742 8.53 -10.03 -14.82
C GLY A 742 7.15 -10.14 -14.17
N TYR A 743 6.07 -10.32 -14.93
CA TYR A 743 4.79 -10.70 -14.36
C TYR A 743 4.84 -12.18 -13.95
N THR A 744 4.74 -12.44 -12.64
CA THR A 744 4.39 -13.77 -12.13
C THR A 744 2.90 -14.00 -12.25
N GLU A 745 2.50 -15.09 -12.91
CA GLU A 745 1.10 -15.52 -12.98
C GLU A 745 0.51 -15.70 -11.57
N GLU A 746 -0.73 -15.24 -11.37
CA GLU A 746 -1.50 -15.48 -10.15
C GLU A 746 -2.86 -16.08 -10.49
N PHE A 747 -3.26 -17.09 -9.75
CA PHE A 747 -4.54 -17.81 -9.92
C PHE A 747 -5.29 -17.96 -8.59
N ASP A 748 -6.58 -18.26 -8.68
CA ASP A 748 -7.48 -18.59 -7.57
C ASP A 748 -7.82 -20.11 -7.51
N GLU A 749 -7.15 -20.92 -8.33
CA GLU A 749 -7.17 -22.38 -8.29
C GLU A 749 -5.76 -22.99 -8.37
N ASP A 750 -5.65 -24.25 -7.94
CA ASP A 750 -4.43 -25.07 -8.00
C ASP A 750 -4.35 -25.98 -9.25
N PHE A 751 -5.37 -25.92 -10.11
CA PHE A 751 -5.56 -26.74 -11.32
C PHE A 751 -5.57 -28.26 -11.09
N GLU A 752 -5.70 -28.73 -9.84
CA GLU A 752 -5.49 -30.15 -9.53
C GLU A 752 -6.54 -31.07 -10.15
N THR A 753 -7.78 -30.59 -10.28
CA THR A 753 -8.85 -31.40 -10.88
C THR A 753 -9.00 -31.11 -12.38
N PRO A 754 -9.01 -32.13 -13.25
CA PRO A 754 -9.39 -31.98 -14.65
C PRO A 754 -10.89 -31.67 -14.78
N ILE A 755 -11.25 -30.98 -15.85
CA ILE A 755 -12.65 -30.67 -16.17
C ILE A 755 -13.30 -31.92 -16.76
N ALA A 756 -14.52 -32.22 -16.32
CA ALA A 756 -15.27 -33.39 -16.78
C ALA A 756 -16.04 -33.12 -18.07
N ASP A 757 -16.36 -34.19 -18.79
CA ASP A 757 -17.42 -34.19 -19.79
C ASP A 757 -18.75 -34.54 -19.08
N LEU A 758 -19.58 -33.54 -18.81
CA LEU A 758 -20.90 -33.71 -18.21
C LEU A 758 -22.03 -33.76 -19.25
N SER A 759 -21.71 -33.85 -20.56
CA SER A 759 -22.70 -33.82 -21.66
C SER A 759 -23.84 -34.85 -21.56
N LYS A 760 -23.65 -35.89 -20.76
CA LYS A 760 -24.59 -36.99 -20.49
C LYS A 760 -25.20 -36.97 -19.08
N SER A 761 -24.83 -36.00 -18.25
CA SER A 761 -25.21 -35.91 -16.83
C SER A 761 -26.46 -35.08 -16.57
N SER A 762 -26.94 -34.33 -17.56
CA SER A 762 -28.05 -33.38 -17.46
C SER A 762 -28.83 -33.26 -18.77
N PRO A 763 -30.11 -32.86 -18.76
CA PRO A 763 -30.87 -32.56 -19.98
C PRO A 763 -30.22 -31.42 -20.77
N ARG A 764 -30.07 -31.58 -22.09
CA ARG A 764 -29.35 -30.60 -22.94
C ARG A 764 -29.93 -30.49 -24.33
N SER A 765 -29.94 -29.25 -24.84
CA SER A 765 -30.07 -28.98 -26.26
C SER A 765 -28.86 -29.53 -27.04
N SER A 766 -29.02 -29.77 -28.35
CA SER A 766 -27.95 -30.34 -29.20
C SER A 766 -26.69 -29.46 -29.29
N GLU A 767 -26.82 -28.14 -29.05
CA GLU A 767 -25.68 -27.22 -28.97
C GLU A 767 -24.90 -27.42 -27.66
N GLU A 768 -25.59 -27.62 -26.53
CA GLU A 768 -24.98 -27.74 -25.21
C GLU A 768 -24.32 -29.09 -24.94
N GLN A 769 -24.67 -30.11 -25.72
CA GLN A 769 -23.95 -31.38 -25.77
C GLN A 769 -22.52 -31.23 -26.30
N LEU A 770 -22.18 -30.11 -26.96
CA LEU A 770 -20.82 -29.81 -27.42
C LEU A 770 -19.90 -29.26 -26.32
N PHE A 771 -20.42 -29.00 -25.11
CA PHE A 771 -19.70 -28.33 -24.02
C PHE A 771 -19.57 -29.19 -22.76
N SER A 772 -18.48 -28.98 -22.02
CA SER A 772 -18.14 -29.67 -20.76
C SER A 772 -19.24 -29.60 -19.71
N CYS A 773 -19.96 -28.48 -19.61
CA CYS A 773 -21.06 -28.28 -18.67
C CYS A 773 -22.18 -27.38 -19.21
N ASN A 774 -23.38 -27.48 -18.60
CA ASN A 774 -24.52 -26.58 -18.85
C ASN A 774 -24.90 -25.82 -17.55
N LYS A 775 -26.06 -25.13 -17.56
CA LYS A 775 -26.58 -24.44 -16.36
C LYS A 775 -27.05 -25.44 -15.29
N ASP A 776 -27.72 -26.51 -15.70
CA ASP A 776 -28.33 -27.48 -14.79
C ASP A 776 -27.28 -28.21 -13.93
N ASP A 777 -26.08 -28.49 -14.45
CA ASP A 777 -24.99 -29.06 -13.65
C ASP A 777 -24.65 -28.19 -12.43
N ILE A 778 -24.65 -26.87 -12.63
CA ILE A 778 -24.36 -25.85 -11.62
C ILE A 778 -25.54 -25.71 -10.67
N ASP A 779 -26.76 -25.62 -11.20
CA ASP A 779 -27.99 -25.54 -10.41
C ASP A 779 -28.11 -26.76 -9.47
N ASN A 780 -28.01 -27.99 -10.00
CA ASN A 780 -28.13 -29.26 -9.25
C ASN A 780 -27.14 -29.37 -8.08
N LEU A 781 -25.90 -28.93 -8.25
CA LEU A 781 -24.89 -28.96 -7.18
C LEU A 781 -25.04 -27.78 -6.21
N SER A 782 -25.42 -26.59 -6.71
CA SER A 782 -25.67 -25.41 -5.87
C SER A 782 -26.91 -25.56 -4.99
N GLN A 783 -27.95 -26.24 -5.47
CA GLN A 783 -29.16 -26.55 -4.73
C GLN A 783 -28.88 -27.55 -3.59
N GLN A 784 -28.03 -28.57 -3.83
CA GLN A 784 -27.55 -29.46 -2.77
C GLN A 784 -26.76 -28.72 -1.68
N LEU A 785 -26.00 -27.69 -2.05
CA LEU A 785 -25.26 -26.85 -1.10
C LEU A 785 -26.14 -25.76 -0.45
N GLY A 786 -27.36 -25.53 -0.95
CA GLY A 786 -28.26 -24.46 -0.49
C GLY A 786 -27.80 -23.04 -0.88
N ILE A 787 -27.03 -22.89 -1.95
CA ILE A 787 -26.51 -21.59 -2.42
C ILE A 787 -27.60 -20.85 -3.20
N PRO A 788 -28.07 -19.67 -2.74
CA PRO A 788 -29.09 -18.91 -3.45
C PRO A 788 -28.46 -17.99 -4.51
N TRP A 789 -28.98 -18.03 -5.72
CA TRP A 789 -28.54 -17.19 -6.84
C TRP A 789 -29.56 -16.08 -7.12
N GLN A 790 -29.08 -14.89 -7.49
CA GLN A 790 -29.91 -13.77 -7.87
C GLN A 790 -30.29 -13.88 -9.35
N LEU A 791 -31.30 -14.70 -9.64
CA LEU A 791 -31.66 -15.16 -10.99
C LEU A 791 -31.89 -14.02 -12.00
N GLU A 792 -32.33 -12.84 -11.56
CA GLU A 792 -32.55 -11.66 -12.40
C GLU A 792 -31.25 -10.92 -12.81
N LYS A 793 -30.09 -11.37 -12.32
CA LYS A 793 -28.74 -10.94 -12.70
C LYS A 793 -27.95 -12.00 -13.47
N ASP A 794 -28.42 -13.25 -13.50
CA ASP A 794 -27.71 -14.35 -14.17
C ASP A 794 -27.45 -13.97 -15.64
N SER A 795 -26.20 -14.10 -16.10
CA SER A 795 -25.93 -13.97 -17.54
C SER A 795 -26.32 -15.24 -18.27
N THR A 796 -26.59 -15.13 -19.57
CA THR A 796 -26.56 -16.30 -20.46
C THR A 796 -25.11 -16.77 -20.68
N TRP A 797 -24.95 -17.99 -21.21
CA TRP A 797 -23.67 -18.46 -21.72
C TRP A 797 -23.26 -17.65 -22.96
N SER A 798 -22.06 -17.08 -22.94
CA SER A 798 -21.59 -16.15 -23.97
C SER A 798 -20.07 -16.21 -24.18
N SER A 799 -19.59 -15.93 -25.39
CA SER A 799 -18.16 -15.68 -25.65
C SER A 799 -17.69 -14.30 -25.15
N THR A 800 -18.62 -13.44 -24.74
CA THR A 800 -18.37 -12.10 -24.21
C THR A 800 -19.06 -11.93 -22.85
N VAL A 801 -18.31 -11.65 -21.80
CA VAL A 801 -18.78 -11.66 -20.40
C VAL A 801 -18.51 -10.35 -19.68
N ILE A 802 -19.45 -9.87 -18.86
CA ILE A 802 -19.27 -8.66 -18.03
C ILE A 802 -18.86 -9.08 -16.61
N PHE A 803 -17.65 -8.74 -16.19
CA PHE A 803 -17.10 -9.11 -14.88
C PHE A 803 -16.26 -7.99 -14.27
N THR A 804 -16.46 -7.69 -12.98
CA THR A 804 -15.90 -6.52 -12.25
C THR A 804 -16.17 -5.14 -12.89
N GLY A 805 -17.12 -5.08 -13.83
CA GLY A 805 -17.49 -3.89 -14.62
C GLY A 805 -16.66 -3.67 -15.89
N PHE A 806 -15.86 -4.64 -16.31
CA PHE A 806 -15.26 -4.71 -17.64
C PHE A 806 -16.03 -5.70 -18.51
N CYS A 807 -15.99 -5.51 -19.82
CA CYS A 807 -16.51 -6.45 -20.81
C CYS A 807 -15.33 -7.22 -21.42
N TRP A 808 -15.37 -8.54 -21.34
CA TRP A 808 -14.28 -9.44 -21.74
C TRP A 808 -14.72 -10.30 -22.92
N ASP A 809 -14.10 -10.10 -24.08
CA ASP A 809 -14.29 -10.95 -25.26
C ASP A 809 -13.27 -12.10 -25.20
N LEU A 810 -13.78 -13.28 -24.85
CA LEU A 810 -12.99 -14.51 -24.61
C LEU A 810 -12.43 -15.11 -25.90
N GLN A 811 -13.01 -14.74 -27.05
CA GLN A 811 -12.61 -15.22 -28.38
C GLN A 811 -11.53 -14.33 -28.99
N LYS A 812 -11.73 -13.00 -28.97
CA LYS A 812 -10.77 -12.01 -29.48
C LYS A 812 -9.63 -11.70 -28.50
N LYS A 813 -9.73 -12.16 -27.24
CA LYS A 813 -8.83 -11.83 -26.11
C LYS A 813 -8.73 -10.31 -25.88
N ILE A 814 -9.86 -9.62 -25.95
CA ILE A 814 -9.98 -8.17 -25.74
C ILE A 814 -10.75 -7.90 -24.45
N VAL A 815 -10.35 -6.87 -23.70
CA VAL A 815 -11.08 -6.37 -22.53
C VAL A 815 -11.35 -4.87 -22.67
N SER A 816 -12.57 -4.44 -22.34
CA SER A 816 -13.03 -3.06 -22.51
C SER A 816 -13.77 -2.53 -21.28
N LEU A 817 -13.83 -1.20 -21.15
CA LEU A 817 -14.63 -0.56 -20.12
C LEU A 817 -16.11 -0.59 -20.56
N THR A 818 -17.00 -1.09 -19.71
CA THR A 818 -18.44 -1.07 -20.02
C THR A 818 -18.95 0.38 -20.14
N SER A 819 -19.89 0.64 -21.06
CA SER A 819 -20.53 1.95 -21.24
C SER A 819 -21.06 2.51 -19.92
N ALA A 820 -21.84 1.70 -19.18
CA ALA A 820 -22.36 2.07 -17.87
C ALA A 820 -21.29 2.41 -16.80
N LYS A 821 -20.03 1.99 -16.97
CA LYS A 821 -18.89 2.47 -16.16
C LYS A 821 -18.28 3.74 -16.76
N ARG A 822 -18.01 3.80 -18.07
CA ARG A 822 -17.52 4.99 -18.80
C ARG A 822 -18.38 6.21 -18.50
N ASP A 823 -19.69 6.10 -18.72
CA ASP A 823 -20.66 7.20 -18.57
C ASP A 823 -20.75 7.66 -17.10
N LYS A 824 -20.67 6.70 -16.16
CA LYS A 824 -20.58 6.93 -14.71
C LYS A 824 -19.27 7.59 -14.27
N TYR A 825 -18.21 7.48 -15.06
CA TYR A 825 -16.90 8.07 -14.78
C TYR A 825 -16.82 9.48 -15.39
N LEU A 826 -17.32 9.68 -16.62
CA LEU A 826 -17.54 11.01 -17.21
C LEU A 826 -18.42 11.88 -16.31
N ALA A 827 -19.59 11.36 -15.90
CA ALA A 827 -20.48 12.05 -14.95
C ALA A 827 -19.82 12.33 -13.58
N ALA A 828 -18.77 11.59 -13.20
CA ALA A 828 -18.01 11.86 -11.97
C ALA A 828 -17.06 13.05 -12.12
N ILE A 829 -16.49 13.25 -13.30
CA ILE A 829 -15.64 14.40 -13.62
C ILE A 829 -16.53 15.66 -13.75
N SER A 830 -17.64 15.56 -14.47
CA SER A 830 -18.61 16.66 -14.61
C SER A 830 -19.31 17.05 -13.31
N GLU A 831 -19.41 16.15 -12.33
CA GLU A 831 -19.85 16.49 -10.97
C GLU A 831 -18.74 17.19 -10.17
N TRP A 832 -17.50 16.70 -10.27
CA TRP A 832 -16.34 17.29 -9.61
C TRP A 832 -16.11 18.75 -10.04
N GLU A 833 -16.18 19.05 -11.33
CA GLU A 833 -15.96 20.39 -11.88
C GLU A 833 -16.95 21.46 -11.37
N LYS A 834 -18.09 21.08 -10.78
CA LYS A 834 -19.05 22.01 -10.19
C LYS A 834 -18.54 22.68 -8.91
N SER A 835 -17.47 22.18 -8.30
CA SER A 835 -16.88 22.73 -7.08
C SER A 835 -15.40 23.08 -7.24
N ARG A 836 -14.98 24.16 -6.58
CA ARG A 836 -13.58 24.59 -6.45
C ARG A 836 -12.82 23.89 -5.30
N ALA A 837 -13.49 23.05 -4.52
CA ALA A 837 -12.92 22.34 -3.37
C ALA A 837 -13.70 21.07 -3.02
N HIS A 838 -12.99 20.03 -2.59
CA HIS A 838 -13.54 18.69 -2.37
C HIS A 838 -13.11 18.12 -1.02
N THR A 839 -13.92 17.26 -0.42
CA THR A 839 -13.60 16.46 0.78
C THR A 839 -12.79 15.21 0.41
N LEU A 840 -12.13 14.57 1.38
CA LEU A 840 -11.37 13.34 1.14
C LEU A 840 -12.23 12.26 0.47
N GLN A 841 -13.50 12.16 0.86
CA GLN A 841 -14.42 11.15 0.31
C GLN A 841 -14.67 11.37 -1.19
N GLU A 842 -14.72 12.63 -1.66
CA GLU A 842 -14.91 12.96 -3.06
C GLU A 842 -13.65 12.68 -3.88
N VAL A 843 -12.46 13.00 -3.35
CA VAL A 843 -11.19 12.63 -3.98
C VAL A 843 -11.07 11.11 -4.11
N GLN A 844 -11.36 10.36 -3.04
CA GLN A 844 -11.39 8.89 -3.06
C GLN A 844 -12.42 8.34 -4.07
N LYS A 845 -13.63 8.93 -4.13
CA LYS A 845 -14.70 8.55 -5.08
C LYS A 845 -14.31 8.79 -6.54
N LEU A 846 -13.53 9.83 -6.86
CA LEU A 846 -13.08 10.12 -8.22
C LEU A 846 -11.83 9.30 -8.58
N PHE A 847 -10.81 9.35 -7.73
CA PHE A 847 -9.57 8.58 -7.88
C PHE A 847 -9.86 7.09 -8.10
N GLY A 848 -10.69 6.46 -7.26
CA GLY A 848 -11.01 5.03 -7.40
C GLY A 848 -11.74 4.65 -8.69
N LYS A 849 -12.46 5.58 -9.34
CA LYS A 849 -13.09 5.37 -10.65
C LYS A 849 -12.05 5.43 -11.78
N LEU A 850 -11.21 6.45 -11.77
CA LEU A 850 -10.19 6.66 -12.78
C LEU A 850 -9.04 5.63 -12.65
N LEU A 851 -8.75 5.17 -11.43
CA LEU A 851 -7.89 4.02 -11.16
C LEU A 851 -8.43 2.74 -11.81
N HIS A 852 -9.72 2.43 -11.62
CA HIS A 852 -10.39 1.31 -12.30
C HIS A 852 -10.36 1.46 -13.84
N ALA A 853 -10.53 2.68 -14.36
CA ALA A 853 -10.37 2.96 -15.79
C ALA A 853 -8.92 2.78 -16.28
N SER A 854 -7.91 3.05 -15.43
CA SER A 854 -6.49 2.91 -15.79
C SER A 854 -6.04 1.45 -16.01
N LEU A 855 -6.84 0.48 -15.58
CA LEU A 855 -6.68 -0.91 -16.03
C LEU A 855 -6.94 -1.02 -17.53
N ILE A 856 -7.98 -0.38 -18.09
CA ILE A 856 -8.21 -0.39 -19.55
C ILE A 856 -7.26 0.58 -20.27
N VAL A 857 -6.87 1.67 -19.60
CA VAL A 857 -6.03 2.75 -20.15
C VAL A 857 -4.75 2.93 -19.31
N PRO A 858 -3.67 2.16 -19.58
CA PRO A 858 -2.47 2.16 -18.73
C PRO A 858 -1.81 3.54 -18.58
N ALA A 859 -1.77 4.31 -19.66
CA ALA A 859 -1.25 5.69 -19.67
C ALA A 859 -1.94 6.58 -18.62
N GLY A 860 -3.22 6.31 -18.31
CA GLY A 860 -4.02 7.05 -17.34
C GLY A 860 -3.43 7.07 -15.93
N ARG A 861 -2.57 6.10 -15.58
CA ARG A 861 -1.77 6.11 -14.35
C ARG A 861 -0.99 7.43 -14.18
N ALA A 862 -0.41 7.93 -15.26
CA ALA A 862 0.34 9.19 -15.26
C ALA A 862 -0.54 10.43 -15.03
N TYR A 863 -1.86 10.32 -15.17
CA TYR A 863 -2.87 11.38 -14.98
C TYR A 863 -3.69 11.17 -13.69
N LEU A 864 -3.20 10.35 -12.75
CA LEU A 864 -3.75 10.24 -11.38
C LEU A 864 -2.91 10.97 -10.32
N THR A 865 -1.67 11.35 -10.65
CA THR A 865 -0.68 11.91 -9.71
C THR A 865 -1.14 13.15 -8.95
N SER A 866 -2.02 13.96 -9.55
CA SER A 866 -2.61 15.15 -8.93
C SER A 866 -3.64 14.78 -7.86
N LEU A 867 -4.51 13.81 -8.13
CA LEU A 867 -5.46 13.25 -7.16
C LEU A 867 -4.75 12.48 -6.04
N GLU A 868 -3.69 11.74 -6.33
CA GLU A 868 -2.87 11.07 -5.30
C GLU A 868 -2.20 12.09 -4.35
N ARG A 869 -1.60 13.15 -4.89
CA ARG A 869 -1.07 14.28 -4.11
C ARG A 869 -2.17 14.99 -3.32
N MET A 870 -3.41 14.94 -3.78
CA MET A 870 -4.56 15.48 -3.07
C MET A 870 -5.05 14.53 -1.95
N LEU A 871 -4.94 13.20 -2.09
CA LEU A 871 -5.28 12.26 -1.03
C LEU A 871 -4.39 12.43 0.22
N SER A 872 -3.11 12.78 0.05
CA SER A 872 -2.19 12.92 1.18
C SER A 872 -2.47 14.14 2.08
N ILE A 873 -3.00 15.25 1.55
CA ILE A 873 -3.13 16.52 2.29
C ILE A 873 -4.29 16.60 3.31
N TYR A 874 -5.12 15.56 3.42
CA TYR A 874 -6.31 15.61 4.29
C TYR A 874 -6.03 15.35 5.76
N HIS A 875 -5.04 14.49 6.08
CA HIS A 875 -4.60 14.14 7.44
C HIS A 875 -5.74 14.10 8.48
N GLU A 876 -5.65 14.93 9.53
CA GLU A 876 -6.61 15.00 10.65
C GLU A 876 -7.95 15.68 10.30
N GLN A 877 -8.10 16.24 9.10
CA GLN A 877 -9.27 17.02 8.68
C GLN A 877 -9.92 16.47 7.39
N PRO A 878 -10.31 15.17 7.35
CA PRO A 878 -10.81 14.51 6.13
C PRO A 878 -12.12 15.09 5.57
N PHE A 879 -12.93 15.71 6.45
CA PHE A 879 -14.21 16.34 6.07
C PHE A 879 -14.07 17.80 5.61
N LYS A 880 -12.88 18.42 5.76
CA LYS A 880 -12.66 19.81 5.36
C LYS A 880 -12.36 19.89 3.86
N PRO A 881 -13.14 20.64 3.05
CA PRO A 881 -12.86 20.79 1.64
C PRO A 881 -11.47 21.39 1.37
N ARG A 882 -10.79 20.89 0.35
CA ARG A 882 -9.49 21.38 -0.15
C ARG A 882 -9.59 21.64 -1.65
N THR A 883 -8.96 22.70 -2.13
CA THR A 883 -8.82 22.98 -3.57
C THR A 883 -7.75 22.07 -4.17
N PRO A 884 -7.98 21.47 -5.36
CA PRO A 884 -7.02 20.56 -6.00
C PRO A 884 -5.73 21.27 -6.46
N PRO A 885 -4.61 20.54 -6.65
CA PRO A 885 -3.43 21.05 -7.34
C PRO A 885 -3.76 21.62 -8.72
N ARG A 886 -3.08 22.68 -9.17
CA ARG A 886 -3.38 23.37 -10.45
C ARG A 886 -3.41 22.45 -11.67
N SER A 887 -2.56 21.42 -11.72
CA SER A 887 -2.50 20.45 -12.83
C SER A 887 -3.70 19.51 -12.91
N THR A 888 -4.52 19.40 -11.85
CA THR A 888 -5.64 18.44 -11.79
C THR A 888 -6.67 18.69 -12.88
N ASN A 889 -6.89 19.95 -13.30
CA ASN A 889 -7.84 20.25 -14.37
C ASN A 889 -7.35 19.69 -15.73
N GLN A 890 -6.07 19.85 -16.06
CA GLN A 890 -5.46 19.28 -17.26
C GLN A 890 -5.50 17.74 -17.24
N ASP A 891 -5.25 17.13 -16.07
CA ASP A 891 -5.35 15.68 -15.89
C ASP A 891 -6.78 15.17 -16.13
N LEU A 892 -7.79 15.90 -15.63
CA LEU A 892 -9.21 15.55 -15.81
C LEU A 892 -9.73 15.82 -17.23
N GLN A 893 -9.21 16.83 -17.93
CA GLN A 893 -9.47 17.06 -19.36
C GLN A 893 -8.95 15.90 -20.21
N TRP A 894 -7.72 15.43 -19.95
CA TRP A 894 -7.18 14.24 -20.61
C TRP A 894 -8.03 13.00 -20.31
N TRP A 895 -8.49 12.83 -19.07
CA TRP A 895 -9.39 11.73 -18.70
C TRP A 895 -10.75 11.78 -19.41
N LYS A 896 -11.36 12.96 -19.57
CA LYS A 896 -12.59 13.15 -20.36
C LYS A 896 -12.39 12.73 -21.81
N TYR A 897 -11.44 13.38 -22.51
CA TYR A 897 -11.12 13.08 -23.90
C TYR A 897 -10.87 11.59 -24.12
N THR A 898 -10.12 10.96 -23.20
CA THR A 898 -9.81 9.53 -23.28
C THR A 898 -11.03 8.66 -22.99
N LEU A 899 -11.90 9.03 -22.05
CA LEU A 899 -13.17 8.35 -21.77
C LEU A 899 -14.27 8.63 -22.81
N GLU A 900 -14.08 9.59 -23.70
CA GLU A 900 -14.98 9.91 -24.83
C GLU A 900 -14.57 9.18 -26.12
N ARG A 901 -13.40 8.53 -26.16
CA ARG A 901 -12.94 7.69 -27.29
C ARG A 901 -13.97 6.59 -27.62
N ALA A 902 -14.27 6.46 -28.92
CA ALA A 902 -15.22 5.47 -29.43
C ALA A 902 -14.86 4.00 -29.08
N SER A 903 -13.56 3.70 -28.93
CA SER A 903 -13.07 2.43 -28.40
C SER A 903 -12.28 2.66 -27.11
N LEU A 904 -12.82 2.14 -26.01
CA LEU A 904 -12.16 1.99 -24.71
C LEU A 904 -11.89 0.52 -24.46
N SER A 905 -11.01 -0.04 -25.28
CA SER A 905 -10.64 -1.44 -25.23
C SER A 905 -9.14 -1.61 -25.35
N ARG A 906 -8.64 -2.71 -24.79
CA ARG A 906 -7.25 -3.14 -24.90
C ARG A 906 -7.19 -4.65 -25.03
N GLN A 907 -6.13 -5.14 -25.63
CA GLN A 907 -5.83 -6.57 -25.69
C GLN A 907 -5.40 -7.09 -24.30
N ILE A 908 -5.85 -8.29 -23.96
CA ILE A 908 -5.59 -8.91 -22.66
C ILE A 908 -4.08 -9.29 -22.58
N PRO A 909 -3.39 -9.03 -21.45
CA PRO A 909 -2.01 -9.48 -21.26
C PRO A 909 -1.88 -10.99 -21.38
N ALA A 910 -1.06 -11.40 -22.33
CA ALA A 910 -0.64 -12.78 -22.55
C ALA A 910 0.89 -12.85 -22.41
N PRO A 911 1.47 -14.03 -22.12
CA PRO A 911 2.91 -14.22 -22.19
C PRO A 911 3.42 -13.87 -23.59
N ARG A 912 4.51 -13.10 -23.66
CA ARG A 912 5.12 -12.67 -24.94
C ARG A 912 6.64 -12.74 -24.85
N THR A 913 7.27 -13.16 -25.93
CA THR A 913 8.71 -12.99 -26.12
C THR A 913 9.03 -11.50 -26.19
N ILE A 914 9.97 -11.06 -25.36
CA ILE A 914 10.46 -9.68 -25.35
C ILE A 914 11.79 -9.64 -26.07
N GLN A 915 11.92 -8.70 -27.00
CA GLN A 915 13.17 -8.47 -27.69
C GLN A 915 14.17 -7.82 -26.74
N ASP A 916 15.26 -8.52 -26.44
CA ASP A 916 16.41 -7.87 -25.81
C ASP A 916 17.28 -7.25 -26.91
N LEU A 917 17.33 -5.92 -26.92
CA LEU A 917 18.05 -5.15 -27.93
C LEU A 917 19.43 -4.70 -27.43
N ALA A 918 19.88 -5.20 -26.26
CA ALA A 918 21.05 -4.70 -25.55
C ALA A 918 21.04 -3.16 -25.48
N ALA A 919 19.92 -2.63 -24.96
CA ALA A 919 19.53 -1.22 -25.04
C ALA A 919 19.52 -0.55 -23.66
N TYR A 920 20.37 0.46 -23.48
CA TYR A 920 20.75 1.04 -22.19
C TYR A 920 20.72 2.58 -22.22
N SER A 921 20.35 3.21 -21.10
CA SER A 921 20.43 4.66 -20.89
C SER A 921 21.07 5.02 -19.55
N ASP A 922 21.68 6.21 -19.47
CA ASP A 922 22.40 6.72 -18.29
C ASP A 922 22.46 8.26 -18.30
N ALA A 923 22.52 8.93 -17.15
CA ALA A 923 22.71 10.38 -17.06
C ALA A 923 23.76 10.83 -16.02
N SER A 924 24.79 11.53 -16.48
CA SER A 924 25.80 12.16 -15.64
C SER A 924 25.45 13.61 -15.33
N SER A 925 25.17 13.90 -14.06
CA SER A 925 24.74 15.25 -13.59
C SER A 925 25.72 16.40 -13.87
N SER A 926 26.97 16.10 -14.26
CA SER A 926 28.03 17.06 -14.58
C SER A 926 28.36 17.15 -16.08
N VAL A 927 27.76 16.32 -16.95
CA VAL A 927 28.07 16.28 -18.39
C VAL A 927 26.81 16.18 -19.24
N GLY A 928 26.05 15.09 -19.13
CA GLY A 928 25.10 14.75 -20.17
C GLY A 928 24.29 13.48 -19.92
N ILE A 929 23.65 13.04 -21.00
CA ILE A 929 22.80 11.86 -21.09
C ILE A 929 23.39 10.96 -22.17
N GLY A 930 23.55 9.67 -21.88
CA GLY A 930 24.05 8.66 -22.81
C GLY A 930 22.99 7.62 -23.12
N ILE A 931 23.02 7.09 -24.34
CA ILE A 931 22.36 5.83 -24.68
C ILE A 931 23.33 4.89 -25.40
N SER A 932 23.14 3.59 -25.21
CA SER A 932 23.75 2.55 -26.05
C SER A 932 22.71 1.52 -26.51
N ILE A 933 22.83 1.04 -27.74
CA ILE A 933 21.99 -0.04 -28.29
C ILE A 933 22.91 -0.97 -29.08
N ALA A 934 23.03 -2.23 -28.67
CA ALA A 934 23.87 -3.24 -29.32
C ALA A 934 25.31 -2.75 -29.62
N GLY A 935 25.95 -2.09 -28.65
CA GLY A 935 27.32 -1.54 -28.76
C GLY A 935 27.43 -0.24 -29.56
N ARG A 936 26.37 0.21 -30.24
CA ARG A 936 26.25 1.55 -30.81
C ARG A 936 25.86 2.57 -29.74
N TRP A 937 26.11 3.86 -29.96
CA TRP A 937 25.92 4.89 -28.93
C TRP A 937 25.41 6.24 -29.49
N ARG A 938 24.82 7.08 -28.64
CA ARG A 938 24.66 8.54 -28.86
C ARG A 938 24.58 9.24 -27.49
N ALA A 939 24.95 10.51 -27.44
CA ALA A 939 24.91 11.31 -26.22
C ALA A 939 24.46 12.76 -26.45
N TRP A 940 24.00 13.39 -25.37
CA TRP A 940 23.55 14.78 -25.33
C TRP A 940 24.12 15.49 -24.11
N ARG A 941 24.51 16.76 -24.26
CA ARG A 941 25.00 17.60 -23.16
C ARG A 941 23.82 18.27 -22.44
N LEU A 942 23.88 18.28 -21.10
CA LEU A 942 22.95 19.04 -20.26
C LEU A 942 23.34 20.52 -20.24
N LEU A 943 22.39 21.42 -20.50
CA LEU A 943 22.60 22.88 -20.57
C LEU A 943 22.44 23.54 -19.19
N GLU A 944 23.05 24.71 -18.99
CA GLU A 944 22.92 25.43 -17.72
C GLU A 944 21.45 25.73 -17.36
N GLY A 945 21.16 25.74 -16.06
CA GLY A 945 19.79 25.90 -15.56
C GLY A 945 18.92 24.65 -15.62
N TRP A 946 19.34 23.53 -16.24
CA TRP A 946 18.53 22.29 -16.33
C TRP A 946 17.99 21.82 -14.96
N LYS A 947 18.84 21.86 -13.92
CA LYS A 947 18.57 21.37 -12.56
C LYS A 947 17.77 22.37 -11.72
N SER A 948 16.57 22.69 -12.17
CA SER A 948 15.65 23.69 -11.59
C SER A 948 14.20 23.20 -11.63
N GLU A 949 13.28 23.88 -10.92
CA GLU A 949 11.83 23.60 -10.96
C GLU A 949 11.42 22.13 -10.65
N GLY A 950 12.20 21.43 -9.83
CA GLY A 950 11.98 20.01 -9.50
C GLY A 950 12.58 19.01 -10.50
N ARG A 951 13.35 19.47 -11.50
CA ARG A 951 14.22 18.62 -12.31
C ARG A 951 15.44 18.24 -11.46
N ASP A 952 15.57 16.95 -11.19
CA ASP A 952 16.67 16.32 -10.45
C ASP A 952 17.39 15.32 -11.37
N ILE A 953 18.34 14.52 -10.85
CA ILE A 953 19.03 13.54 -11.69
C ILE A 953 18.07 12.49 -12.28
N GLY A 954 17.02 12.09 -11.56
CA GLY A 954 15.99 11.19 -12.06
C GLY A 954 15.18 11.75 -13.24
N TRP A 955 15.12 13.08 -13.39
CA TRP A 955 14.59 13.72 -14.59
C TRP A 955 15.51 13.53 -15.80
N ALA A 956 16.83 13.69 -15.64
CA ALA A 956 17.78 13.48 -16.73
C ALA A 956 17.84 11.99 -17.15
N GLU A 957 17.78 11.08 -16.19
CA GLU A 957 17.64 9.63 -16.43
C GLU A 957 16.35 9.29 -17.18
N ALA A 958 15.24 9.91 -16.81
CA ALA A 958 13.97 9.74 -17.52
C ALA A 958 14.05 10.27 -18.97
N VAL A 959 14.76 11.37 -19.22
CA VAL A 959 15.03 11.87 -20.58
C VAL A 959 15.92 10.89 -21.36
N GLY A 960 16.93 10.28 -20.73
CA GLY A 960 17.71 9.19 -21.32
C GLY A 960 16.85 7.99 -21.73
N PHE A 961 15.92 7.60 -20.87
CA PHE A 961 14.92 6.56 -21.15
C PHE A 961 13.97 6.96 -22.31
N GLU A 962 13.48 8.21 -22.37
CA GLU A 962 12.69 8.69 -23.53
C GLU A 962 13.51 8.67 -24.82
N PHE A 963 14.76 9.11 -24.80
CA PHE A 963 15.65 9.12 -25.96
C PHE A 963 16.00 7.70 -26.44
N LEU A 964 16.23 6.77 -25.51
CA LEU A 964 16.44 5.36 -25.81
C LEU A 964 15.21 4.76 -26.52
N VAL A 965 14.01 4.97 -25.97
CA VAL A 965 12.76 4.51 -26.60
C VAL A 965 12.56 5.16 -27.98
N ARG A 966 12.74 6.48 -28.12
CA ARG A 966 12.65 7.18 -29.42
C ARG A 966 13.64 6.63 -30.45
N THR A 967 14.86 6.30 -30.03
CA THR A 967 15.88 5.74 -30.93
C THR A 967 15.53 4.31 -31.34
N ILE A 968 15.05 3.47 -30.43
CA ILE A 968 14.57 2.11 -30.76
C ILE A 968 13.41 2.17 -31.75
N LEU A 969 12.41 3.04 -31.52
CA LEU A 969 11.28 3.21 -32.42
C LEU A 969 11.68 3.73 -33.81
N LEU A 970 12.85 4.38 -33.95
CA LEU A 970 13.41 4.83 -35.22
C LEU A 970 14.21 3.75 -35.96
N ILE A 971 14.97 2.90 -35.25
CA ILE A 971 15.92 1.95 -35.86
C ILE A 971 15.45 0.49 -35.89
N SER A 972 14.49 0.10 -35.05
CA SER A 972 13.98 -1.26 -34.95
C SER A 972 12.66 -1.38 -35.72
N PRO A 973 12.64 -1.99 -36.92
CA PRO A 973 11.42 -2.17 -37.72
C PRO A 973 10.45 -3.20 -37.10
N ASP A 974 10.92 -3.97 -36.13
CA ASP A 974 10.11 -4.94 -35.42
C ASP A 974 8.96 -4.29 -34.64
N SER A 975 7.87 -5.04 -34.52
CA SER A 975 6.65 -4.62 -33.80
C SER A 975 6.53 -5.26 -32.42
N GLY A 976 7.57 -5.96 -31.97
CA GLY A 976 7.58 -6.66 -30.69
C GLY A 976 7.64 -5.70 -29.48
N PRO A 977 7.23 -6.18 -28.29
CA PRO A 977 7.63 -5.56 -27.03
C PRO A 977 9.15 -5.74 -26.86
N PHE A 978 9.83 -4.71 -26.37
CA PHE A 978 11.28 -4.70 -26.21
C PHE A 978 11.71 -4.32 -24.79
N ARG A 979 12.88 -4.83 -24.39
CA ARG A 979 13.51 -4.53 -23.11
C ARG A 979 14.41 -3.30 -23.23
N VAL A 980 14.45 -2.50 -22.17
CA VAL A 980 15.42 -1.40 -22.00
C VAL A 980 15.95 -1.41 -20.57
N PHE A 981 17.20 -0.97 -20.41
CA PHE A 981 17.92 -0.98 -19.15
C PHE A 981 18.34 0.44 -18.73
N GLY A 982 18.39 0.68 -17.41
CA GLY A 982 19.01 1.86 -16.81
C GLY A 982 19.26 1.62 -15.32
N ASP A 983 20.20 2.33 -14.73
CA ASP A 983 20.57 2.15 -13.31
C ASP A 983 19.65 2.92 -12.34
N ASN A 984 18.84 3.86 -12.83
CA ASN A 984 17.95 4.62 -11.98
C ASN A 984 16.68 3.82 -11.63
N GLN A 985 16.71 3.12 -10.49
CA GLN A 985 15.58 2.38 -9.94
C GLN A 985 14.29 3.22 -9.85
N GLY A 986 14.38 4.52 -9.56
CA GLY A 986 13.23 5.42 -9.51
C GLY A 986 12.56 5.68 -10.86
N VAL A 987 13.31 5.61 -11.96
CA VAL A 987 12.78 5.64 -13.34
C VAL A 987 12.22 4.27 -13.73
N VAL A 988 12.95 3.18 -13.45
CA VAL A 988 12.54 1.80 -13.78
C VAL A 988 11.24 1.41 -13.07
N GLU A 989 11.17 1.58 -11.75
CA GLU A 989 9.95 1.31 -10.97
C GLU A 989 8.84 2.33 -11.25
N GLY A 990 9.20 3.59 -11.51
CA GLY A 990 8.26 4.63 -11.89
C GLY A 990 7.53 4.31 -13.20
N TRP A 991 8.27 3.84 -14.21
CA TRP A 991 7.71 3.39 -15.48
C TRP A 991 6.80 2.18 -15.29
N GLY A 992 7.23 1.19 -14.49
CA GLY A 992 6.40 0.03 -14.16
C GLY A 992 5.09 0.40 -13.48
N ASN A 993 5.12 1.31 -12.51
CA ASN A 993 3.93 1.88 -11.86
C ASN A 993 3.04 2.71 -12.81
N GLY A 994 3.49 2.94 -14.05
CA GLY A 994 2.89 3.77 -15.08
C GLY A 994 3.02 5.28 -14.84
N ARG A 995 3.68 5.71 -13.75
CA ARG A 995 3.67 7.09 -13.25
C ARG A 995 4.71 7.36 -12.16
N SER A 996 5.28 8.57 -12.15
CA SER A 996 6.23 9.02 -11.11
C SER A 996 5.60 9.99 -10.10
N ARG A 997 6.09 9.97 -8.86
CA ARG A 997 5.77 10.99 -7.84
C ARG A 997 6.46 12.35 -8.14
N ASN A 998 7.63 12.34 -8.82
CA ASN A 998 8.24 13.57 -9.35
C ASN A 998 7.45 13.99 -10.61
N GLN A 999 6.92 15.21 -10.58
CA GLN A 999 6.08 15.76 -11.65
C GLN A 999 6.83 15.93 -12.98
N GLN A 1000 8.11 16.32 -12.94
CA GLN A 1000 8.92 16.52 -14.13
C GLN A 1000 9.22 15.17 -14.80
N VAL A 1001 9.58 14.14 -14.02
CA VAL A 1001 9.73 12.74 -14.49
C VAL A 1001 8.41 12.22 -15.06
N ASN A 1002 7.28 12.51 -14.40
CA ASN A 1002 5.97 12.06 -14.84
C ASN A 1002 5.53 12.69 -16.17
N PHE A 1003 5.95 13.92 -16.49
CA PHE A 1003 5.75 14.50 -17.83
C PHE A 1003 6.56 13.75 -18.91
N ILE A 1004 7.75 13.23 -18.59
CA ILE A 1004 8.48 12.35 -19.51
C ILE A 1004 7.68 11.08 -19.78
N PHE A 1005 7.18 10.42 -18.74
CA PHE A 1005 6.38 9.20 -18.88
C PHE A 1005 5.10 9.40 -19.69
N ARG A 1006 4.45 10.57 -19.63
CA ARG A 1006 3.30 10.89 -20.51
C ARG A 1006 3.70 10.84 -21.98
N ARG A 1007 4.77 11.52 -22.39
CA ARG A 1007 5.29 11.46 -23.77
C ARG A 1007 5.71 10.04 -24.16
N VAL A 1008 6.32 9.27 -23.26
CA VAL A 1008 6.69 7.88 -23.56
C VAL A 1008 5.45 6.98 -23.72
N HIS A 1009 4.41 7.14 -22.90
CA HIS A 1009 3.13 6.45 -23.12
C HIS A 1009 2.50 6.83 -24.47
N GLU A 1010 2.50 8.11 -24.83
CA GLU A 1010 1.97 8.60 -26.12
C GLU A 1010 2.73 8.01 -27.32
N LEU A 1011 4.07 7.97 -27.28
CA LEU A 1011 4.91 7.30 -28.29
C LEU A 1011 4.63 5.80 -28.40
N VAL A 1012 4.51 5.14 -27.24
CA VAL A 1012 4.34 3.68 -27.16
C VAL A 1012 2.95 3.27 -27.64
N GLU A 1013 1.90 4.03 -27.27
CA GLU A 1013 0.54 3.84 -27.79
C GLU A 1013 0.49 4.09 -29.32
N ALA A 1014 1.10 5.17 -29.81
CA ALA A 1014 1.13 5.48 -31.25
C ALA A 1014 1.90 4.44 -32.08
N SER A 1015 2.94 3.81 -31.50
CA SER A 1015 3.71 2.74 -32.17
C SER A 1015 3.06 1.35 -32.07
N GLY A 1016 2.10 1.15 -31.17
CA GLY A 1016 1.50 -0.16 -30.88
C GLY A 1016 2.45 -1.19 -30.23
N ARG A 1017 3.65 -0.77 -29.81
CA ARG A 1017 4.68 -1.61 -29.15
C ARG A 1017 4.56 -1.50 -27.62
N ALA A 1018 5.52 -2.08 -26.87
CA ALA A 1018 5.68 -1.84 -25.44
C ALA A 1018 7.14 -1.84 -25.01
N VAL A 1019 7.39 -1.15 -23.89
CA VAL A 1019 8.72 -0.92 -23.31
C VAL A 1019 8.77 -1.58 -21.94
N HIS A 1020 9.66 -2.57 -21.76
CA HIS A 1020 9.87 -3.25 -20.50
C HIS A 1020 11.18 -2.78 -19.86
N ALA A 1021 11.07 -1.83 -18.94
CA ALA A 1021 12.22 -1.31 -18.20
C ALA A 1021 12.82 -2.35 -17.23
N ARG A 1022 14.14 -2.34 -17.10
CA ARG A 1022 14.91 -3.14 -16.14
C ARG A 1022 16.02 -2.32 -15.50
N TYR A 1023 16.33 -2.67 -14.25
CA TYR A 1023 17.50 -2.19 -13.56
C TYR A 1023 18.76 -2.86 -14.12
N VAL A 1024 19.86 -2.12 -14.22
CA VAL A 1024 21.21 -2.64 -14.42
C VAL A 1024 22.16 -1.93 -13.44
N PRO A 1025 23.14 -2.60 -12.81
CA PRO A 1025 24.14 -1.90 -12.01
C PRO A 1025 24.95 -0.92 -12.86
N SER A 1026 25.27 0.27 -12.35
CA SER A 1026 25.97 1.34 -13.11
C SER A 1026 27.32 0.87 -13.68
N LEU A 1027 28.06 0.03 -12.94
CA LEU A 1027 29.33 -0.58 -13.38
C LEU A 1027 29.18 -1.51 -14.60
N SER A 1028 27.96 -1.94 -14.90
CA SER A 1028 27.60 -2.78 -16.04
C SER A 1028 26.76 -2.02 -17.09
N ASN A 1029 26.61 -0.70 -16.96
CA ASN A 1029 25.84 0.13 -17.87
C ASN A 1029 26.73 0.70 -19.00
N PRO A 1030 26.65 0.19 -20.26
CA PRO A 1030 27.48 0.68 -21.37
C PRO A 1030 27.12 2.12 -21.81
N ALA A 1031 26.05 2.72 -21.27
CA ALA A 1031 25.71 4.12 -21.51
C ALA A 1031 26.45 5.10 -20.55
N ASP A 1032 27.08 4.63 -19.47
CA ASP A 1032 27.82 5.44 -18.49
C ASP A 1032 28.97 6.26 -19.13
N GLY A 1033 29.81 5.61 -19.94
CA GLY A 1033 30.88 6.27 -20.68
C GLY A 1033 30.35 7.43 -21.55
N PRO A 1034 29.41 7.17 -22.48
CA PRO A 1034 28.73 8.20 -23.25
C PRO A 1034 28.06 9.31 -22.42
N SER A 1035 27.42 9.01 -21.28
CA SER A 1035 26.78 10.04 -20.43
C SER A 1035 27.82 10.97 -19.79
N ARG A 1036 28.99 10.42 -19.45
CA ARG A 1036 30.17 11.14 -18.91
C ARG A 1036 31.04 11.81 -19.98
N GLY A 1037 30.67 11.72 -21.26
CA GLY A 1037 31.42 12.32 -22.38
C GLY A 1037 32.60 11.49 -22.88
N ILE A 1038 32.72 10.23 -22.44
CA ILE A 1038 33.72 9.26 -22.91
C ILE A 1038 33.10 8.51 -24.10
N PHE A 1039 33.31 9.06 -25.30
CA PHE A 1039 32.65 8.57 -26.51
C PHE A 1039 33.41 7.43 -27.20
N PRO A 1040 32.74 6.30 -27.51
CA PRO A 1040 33.27 5.30 -28.44
C PRO A 1040 33.43 5.85 -29.87
N SER A 1041 33.97 5.04 -30.78
CA SER A 1041 34.18 5.42 -32.19
C SER A 1041 32.93 6.02 -32.84
N SER A 1042 33.12 7.08 -33.65
CA SER A 1042 32.07 7.73 -34.44
C SER A 1042 31.39 6.78 -35.44
N ASN A 1043 32.08 5.72 -35.87
CA ASN A 1043 31.49 4.69 -36.74
C ASN A 1043 30.38 3.88 -36.02
N LEU A 1044 30.35 3.89 -34.69
CA LEU A 1044 29.33 3.24 -33.85
C LEU A 1044 28.17 4.18 -33.48
N LEU A 1045 28.12 5.40 -34.03
CA LEU A 1045 27.10 6.39 -33.71
C LEU A 1045 25.69 5.93 -34.15
N LEU A 1046 24.69 6.09 -33.27
CA LEU A 1046 23.27 5.91 -33.56
C LEU A 1046 22.72 7.11 -34.35
N PRO A 1047 21.67 6.97 -35.19
CA PRO A 1047 21.11 8.11 -35.91
C PRO A 1047 20.57 9.21 -34.97
N PRO A 1048 20.50 10.47 -35.42
CA PRO A 1048 19.92 11.55 -34.63
C PRO A 1048 18.40 11.35 -34.46
N ILE A 1049 17.87 11.74 -33.29
CA ILE A 1049 16.43 11.77 -33.01
C ILE A 1049 15.96 13.22 -32.83
N PRO A 1050 14.69 13.54 -33.16
CA PRO A 1050 14.14 14.86 -32.89
C PRO A 1050 13.96 15.08 -31.38
N ILE A 1051 14.69 16.05 -30.82
CA ILE A 1051 14.54 16.46 -29.41
C ILE A 1051 13.16 17.13 -29.24
N PRO A 1052 12.31 16.68 -28.29
CA PRO A 1052 11.02 17.29 -27.97
C PRO A 1052 11.17 18.79 -27.64
N PRO A 1053 10.24 19.67 -28.06
CA PRO A 1053 10.35 21.11 -27.84
C PRO A 1053 10.59 21.50 -26.38
N GLU A 1054 9.99 20.77 -25.43
CA GLU A 1054 10.10 21.04 -23.99
C GLU A 1054 11.46 20.65 -23.40
N LEU A 1055 12.28 19.88 -24.12
CA LEU A 1055 13.61 19.44 -23.70
C LEU A 1055 14.75 20.26 -24.35
N ARG A 1056 14.50 20.92 -25.48
CA ARG A 1056 15.50 21.73 -26.20
C ARG A 1056 16.16 22.84 -25.35
N PRO A 1057 15.48 23.53 -24.41
CA PRO A 1057 16.13 24.52 -23.54
C PRO A 1057 17.16 23.92 -22.57
N PHE A 1058 17.17 22.60 -22.37
CA PHE A 1058 17.92 21.92 -21.31
C PHE A 1058 18.91 20.88 -21.84
N VAL A 1059 18.78 20.46 -23.11
CA VAL A 1059 19.51 19.32 -23.69
C VAL A 1059 19.88 19.59 -25.14
N VAL A 1060 21.16 19.43 -25.49
CA VAL A 1060 21.69 19.58 -26.86
C VAL A 1060 22.47 18.35 -27.30
N ASP A 1061 22.36 17.96 -28.57
CA ASP A 1061 23.15 16.85 -29.13
C ASP A 1061 24.66 17.15 -29.07
N CYS A 1062 25.46 16.20 -28.57
CA CYS A 1062 26.88 16.45 -28.30
C CYS A 1062 27.70 16.79 -29.57
N LEU A 1063 27.28 16.29 -30.73
CA LEU A 1063 27.98 16.51 -32.00
C LEU A 1063 27.60 17.86 -32.62
N PHE A 1064 26.34 18.30 -32.47
CA PHE A 1064 25.91 19.62 -32.93
C PHE A 1064 26.65 20.74 -32.17
N ALA A 1065 26.88 20.54 -30.87
CA ALA A 1065 27.68 21.44 -30.05
C ALA A 1065 29.16 21.49 -30.50
N GLN A 1066 29.75 20.37 -30.95
CA GLN A 1066 31.11 20.35 -31.49
C GLN A 1066 31.22 21.12 -32.81
N SER A 1067 30.25 20.99 -33.73
CA SER A 1067 30.24 21.79 -34.96
C SER A 1067 30.13 23.30 -34.71
N GLN A 1068 29.34 23.73 -33.72
CA GLN A 1068 29.28 25.16 -33.35
C GLN A 1068 30.58 25.64 -32.68
N LEU A 1069 31.20 24.83 -31.81
CA LEU A 1069 32.47 25.18 -31.17
C LEU A 1069 33.61 25.33 -32.19
N LEU A 1070 33.67 24.45 -33.20
CA LEU A 1070 34.62 24.57 -34.31
C LEU A 1070 34.38 25.84 -35.14
N LEU A 1071 33.12 26.18 -35.44
CA LEU A 1071 32.79 27.43 -36.14
C LEU A 1071 33.13 28.68 -35.31
N SER A 1072 33.00 28.64 -33.99
CA SER A 1072 33.46 29.74 -33.10
C SER A 1072 34.97 29.79 -32.87
N SER A 1073 35.74 28.76 -33.23
CA SER A 1073 37.16 28.67 -32.87
C SER A 1073 38.10 29.59 -33.67
N HIS A 1074 37.55 30.41 -34.59
CA HIS A 1074 38.31 31.42 -35.32
C HIS A 1074 38.54 32.74 -34.55
N GLU A 1075 37.91 32.96 -33.38
CA GLU A 1075 38.18 34.14 -32.56
C GLU A 1075 38.57 33.80 -31.10
N SER A 1076 39.75 34.31 -30.70
CA SER A 1076 40.27 34.44 -29.33
C SER A 1076 40.48 33.16 -28.49
N THR A 1077 41.75 32.73 -28.40
CA THR A 1077 42.20 31.70 -27.45
C THR A 1077 42.42 32.26 -26.05
N ALA A 1078 41.44 32.10 -25.15
CA ALA A 1078 41.61 32.32 -23.71
C ALA A 1078 40.87 31.26 -22.88
N PRO A 1079 41.53 30.55 -21.93
CA PRO A 1079 40.87 29.53 -21.11
C PRO A 1079 40.03 30.15 -19.99
N LEU A 1080 38.74 29.82 -19.94
CA LEU A 1080 37.85 30.23 -18.85
C LEU A 1080 38.28 29.58 -17.50
N PRO A 1081 38.28 30.34 -16.38
CA PRO A 1081 38.72 29.83 -15.09
C PRO A 1081 37.69 28.86 -14.47
N LYS A 1082 38.18 27.87 -13.71
CA LYS A 1082 37.33 26.93 -12.96
C LYS A 1082 36.57 27.68 -11.84
N PRO A 1083 35.28 27.38 -11.59
CA PRO A 1083 34.50 28.04 -10.56
C PRO A 1083 35.01 27.71 -9.14
N THR A 1084 35.57 28.71 -8.45
CA THR A 1084 36.06 28.59 -7.08
C THR A 1084 34.91 28.54 -6.08
N ARG A 1085 34.98 27.60 -5.13
CA ARG A 1085 33.92 27.36 -4.14
C ARG A 1085 34.02 28.31 -2.94
N THR A 1086 33.55 29.56 -3.10
CA THR A 1086 33.55 30.57 -2.04
C THR A 1086 32.56 30.23 -0.92
N ALA A 1087 33.09 29.87 0.25
CA ALA A 1087 32.31 29.72 1.47
C ALA A 1087 32.32 31.04 2.25
N GLY A 1088 31.18 31.73 2.33
CA GLY A 1088 31.07 32.99 3.09
C GLY A 1088 29.63 33.45 3.27
N ARG A 1089 29.11 33.38 4.50
CA ARG A 1089 27.87 34.07 4.88
C ARG A 1089 28.21 35.50 5.32
N SER A 1090 27.87 36.51 4.52
CA SER A 1090 27.78 37.90 4.97
C SER A 1090 26.34 38.40 4.88
N ARG A 1091 25.94 39.29 5.79
CA ARG A 1091 24.53 39.66 6.04
C ARG A 1091 24.17 41.03 5.45
N ALA A 1092 24.62 41.31 4.22
CA ALA A 1092 24.66 42.66 3.64
C ALA A 1092 24.18 42.77 2.17
N ALA A 1093 23.19 41.96 1.75
CA ALA A 1093 22.67 41.94 0.38
C ALA A 1093 21.13 42.02 0.32
N ARG A 1094 20.54 43.12 0.82
CA ARG A 1094 19.08 43.36 0.77
C ARG A 1094 18.64 44.80 0.41
N SER A 1095 19.56 45.74 0.17
CA SER A 1095 19.23 47.13 -0.22
C SER A 1095 19.35 47.42 -1.72
N TYR A 1096 20.07 46.60 -2.49
CA TYR A 1096 20.40 46.89 -3.90
C TYR A 1096 19.43 46.32 -4.96
N LEU A 1097 18.36 45.63 -4.56
CA LEU A 1097 17.33 45.10 -5.48
C LEU A 1097 15.96 45.80 -5.32
N ALA A 1098 15.97 47.04 -4.82
CA ALA A 1098 14.80 47.92 -4.75
C ALA A 1098 14.87 49.12 -5.71
N GLY A 1099 16.02 49.38 -6.35
CA GLY A 1099 16.20 50.50 -7.30
C GLY A 1099 15.78 50.16 -8.73
N CYS A 1100 16.27 49.04 -9.27
CA CYS A 1100 16.12 48.67 -10.69
C CYS A 1100 14.76 48.00 -11.01
N ARG A 1101 13.65 48.63 -10.61
CA ARG A 1101 12.27 48.27 -11.03
C ARG A 1101 11.43 49.53 -11.27
N LYS A 1102 11.99 50.50 -12.00
CA LYS A 1102 11.30 51.73 -12.43
C LYS A 1102 11.66 52.23 -13.84
N GLU A 1103 12.53 51.55 -14.58
CA GLU A 1103 13.00 52.03 -15.89
C GLU A 1103 12.64 51.11 -17.08
N GLU A 1104 12.27 49.83 -16.85
CA GLU A 1104 11.85 48.93 -17.94
C GLU A 1104 10.35 49.04 -18.31
N ASP A 1105 9.48 49.48 -17.38
CA ASP A 1105 8.06 49.78 -17.65
C ASP A 1105 7.87 51.04 -18.55
N GLY A 1106 8.95 51.74 -18.90
CA GLY A 1106 8.92 52.98 -19.69
C GLY A 1106 9.04 52.80 -21.21
N ILE A 1107 9.51 51.64 -21.68
CA ILE A 1107 9.93 51.47 -23.10
C ILE A 1107 8.86 50.78 -23.96
N ILE A 1108 8.03 49.89 -23.40
CA ILE A 1108 6.97 49.19 -24.15
C ILE A 1108 5.67 50.03 -24.19
N ARG A 1109 5.75 51.26 -24.72
CA ARG A 1109 4.57 52.12 -24.94
C ARG A 1109 4.67 53.18 -26.04
N ALA A 1110 5.65 53.08 -26.94
CA ALA A 1110 5.94 54.11 -27.95
C ALA A 1110 5.90 53.64 -29.42
N GLU A 1111 5.75 52.33 -29.72
CA GLU A 1111 5.87 51.80 -31.10
C GLU A 1111 4.61 51.03 -31.58
N PHE A 1112 3.41 51.57 -31.36
CA PHE A 1112 2.18 51.05 -32.00
C PHE A 1112 1.14 52.12 -32.35
N THR A 1113 1.59 53.25 -32.91
CA THR A 1113 0.72 54.24 -33.59
C THR A 1113 1.43 54.94 -34.74
N GLN A 1114 1.52 54.29 -35.90
CA GLN A 1114 1.39 54.93 -37.23
C GLN A 1114 1.47 53.89 -38.37
N GLN A 1115 0.39 53.83 -39.16
CA GLN A 1115 0.30 53.44 -40.58
C GLN A 1115 0.80 52.03 -41.03
N GLU A 1116 0.09 51.30 -41.90
CA GLU A 1116 -1.19 51.58 -42.59
C GLU A 1116 -1.95 50.27 -42.88
#